data_AF-A0A2H1E7Z0-F1
#
_entry.id   AF-A0A2H1E7Z0-F1
#
_cell.length_a   1.000
_cell.length_b   1.000
_cell.length_c   1.000
_cell.angle_alpha   90.00
_cell.angle_beta   90.00
_cell.angle_gamma   90.00
#
_symmetry.space_group_name_H-M   'P 1'
#
loop_
_entity.id
_entity.type
_entity.pdbx_description
1 polymer ?
#
loop_
_entity_poly.entity_id
_entity_poly.type
_entity_poly.pdbx_seq_one_letter_code
_entity_poly.pdbx_strand_id
1 'polypeptide(L)'
;MKKRIQYMIAMVWCVEKPYAVCKETIGNFMAKRQGTIDQFLKRHFLQNSLLLTVYFLLCISLTHAQRYPVQVTQIIIPPYTTKLSDYTSASDVKLRLHLLLTDVVANNKQVRLKLRIQGNGLDIRSVDFVHGASPIFLNGGVSNQYTNIDLSSYFEPNNLIGITPRQYQKSLPEGVYTFCWEVYDAFTNEQLNHPTLGCSNIYLLLNDPPFLNVPYKGDQVVAQDPMNIIFQWTPRHANASNVSYEFELRELWDTQIAPEAAFLTSPNYYTETTATTTLLYHIGKPTLLPNKRYGWRVRAVSRTGLSKNSVFKNDGYSEIYYFTYNTACYPPRYVLSEAVGKAGVQIRWQGMPEHKRYHVQYKRADIPDAEWFEVYTYNTQVQISNLRAGKTYVFRVGGSCNELNDLNPLYAYSAINEFSLPAKNEKSSSYTCGIVPEIEISNTQPLQNIGINETFTAGDFPVTIKQVSGSNGRFRGVGYIVVPYLADTKLAVSFTNIRINTDYQLIEGVVSTTYDATWGDVESVDDMVDDISDLVDTIYDTIEDALEDLGIIAGDYEEETLGFVIEEIKVNENGETVIIGTNGEEQNLGLGNNTVVKDENGKTIVVNKNGETGEVKNTNAIENQILVTNIKFKKHSKEIGSFDDNLIDDYPHYEKRFNKSIIWKSLKSGVIDKLTIEIDTIQNNIFLEEDSNLSFITPKQIVKNTEEISLTSSYNKKEMVVHVRKDSIKGDSIALFKVISYPKKIINLKLITLDEENDDVQVYSLNNKVESDTTKVVSWGKNSFLDTKPQGDDYVKTTLAGEKYIVAGANKICETISRNTNLKTISPYFSLSEIKDYLNKKIYNQANVELNITMTIDTLNFDKNNDGKIDVSNNRRSRNNVNDEYNVLIKEYSNNSEYVIVLVDNPDDGSLGWFPSTTNVGVVHVNTHIKTTKKHQLMNTIAHELGHGGFGLQHPFDEFSNYNQGKDPKNIMDYQDGDLLRKYQWDLIQKK
;
A
#
# COMPACT_ATOMS: atom_id res chain seq x y z
N MET A 1 -38.90 -56.13 47.89
CA MET A 1 -38.53 -54.71 47.65
C MET A 1 -39.70 -53.74 47.72
N LYS A 2 -40.84 -53.97 47.05
CA LYS A 2 -42.01 -53.06 47.09
C LYS A 2 -42.53 -52.68 48.49
N LYS A 3 -42.54 -53.60 49.47
CA LYS A 3 -42.93 -53.30 50.86
C LYS A 3 -41.94 -52.44 51.67
N ARG A 4 -40.65 -52.41 51.30
CA ARG A 4 -39.64 -51.55 51.96
C ARG A 4 -39.64 -50.12 51.41
N ILE A 5 -39.96 -49.98 50.12
CA ILE A 5 -40.07 -48.68 49.44
C ILE A 5 -41.33 -47.94 49.91
N GLN A 6 -42.47 -48.63 50.07
CA GLN A 6 -43.67 -48.04 50.67
C GLN A 6 -43.47 -47.58 52.12
N TYR A 7 -42.59 -48.24 52.87
CA TYR A 7 -42.27 -47.90 54.26
C TYR A 7 -41.39 -46.64 54.38
N MET A 8 -40.43 -46.46 53.47
CA MET A 8 -39.62 -45.24 53.39
C MET A 8 -40.45 -44.03 52.94
N ILE A 9 -41.39 -44.21 52.01
CA ILE A 9 -42.29 -43.14 51.55
C ILE A 9 -43.23 -42.68 52.68
N ALA A 10 -43.72 -43.60 53.53
CA ALA A 10 -44.54 -43.25 54.69
C ALA A 10 -43.76 -42.49 55.79
N MET A 11 -42.45 -42.72 55.95
CA MET A 11 -41.62 -41.95 56.89
C MET A 11 -41.31 -40.54 56.39
N VAL A 12 -41.13 -40.36 55.09
CA VAL A 12 -40.91 -39.04 54.47
C VAL A 12 -42.17 -38.18 54.55
N TRP A 13 -43.36 -38.77 54.39
CA TRP A 13 -44.65 -38.08 54.55
C TRP A 13 -44.92 -37.58 55.98
N CYS A 14 -44.17 -38.08 56.96
CA CYS A 14 -44.31 -37.76 58.38
C CYS A 14 -43.48 -36.57 58.88
N VAL A 15 -42.67 -35.97 58.02
CA VAL A 15 -41.82 -34.82 58.36
C VAL A 15 -42.60 -33.50 58.35
N GLU A 16 -43.78 -33.45 57.71
CA GLU A 16 -44.56 -32.22 57.49
C GLU A 16 -45.91 -32.15 58.25
N LYS A 17 -46.26 -33.12 59.10
CA LYS A 17 -47.58 -33.20 59.79
C LYS A 17 -47.46 -33.40 61.31
N PRO A 18 -48.48 -33.03 62.12
CA PRO A 18 -48.47 -33.22 63.57
C PRO A 18 -48.35 -34.70 63.97
N TYR A 19 -47.60 -34.98 65.04
CA TYR A 19 -47.29 -36.34 65.54
C TYR A 19 -48.51 -37.27 65.69
N ALA A 20 -49.70 -36.73 66.00
CA ALA A 20 -50.94 -37.50 66.10
C ALA A 20 -51.38 -38.13 64.75
N VAL A 21 -51.15 -37.46 63.62
CA VAL A 21 -51.57 -37.88 62.27
C VAL A 21 -50.65 -38.98 61.71
N CYS A 22 -49.37 -38.97 62.10
CA CYS A 22 -48.40 -40.00 61.74
C CYS A 22 -48.64 -41.33 62.45
N LYS A 23 -49.07 -41.27 63.71
CA LYS A 23 -49.30 -42.45 64.55
C LYS A 23 -50.42 -43.35 64.01
N GLU A 24 -51.48 -42.73 63.50
CA GLU A 24 -52.66 -43.44 62.98
C GLU A 24 -52.38 -44.12 61.62
N THR A 25 -51.63 -43.44 60.74
CA THR A 25 -51.30 -43.92 59.39
C THR A 25 -50.30 -45.09 59.41
N ILE A 26 -49.34 -45.08 60.35
CA ILE A 26 -48.35 -46.16 60.51
C ILE A 26 -48.93 -47.31 61.35
N GLY A 27 -49.86 -47.03 62.28
CA GLY A 27 -50.57 -48.03 63.07
C GLY A 27 -51.41 -49.00 62.22
N ASN A 28 -52.08 -48.49 61.18
CA ASN A 28 -52.87 -49.32 60.26
C ASN A 28 -52.03 -50.20 59.32
N PHE A 29 -50.73 -49.92 59.15
CA PHE A 29 -49.84 -50.68 58.27
C PHE A 29 -49.13 -51.87 58.98
N MET A 30 -49.21 -51.94 60.31
CA MET A 30 -48.41 -52.83 61.16
C MET A 30 -49.26 -53.71 62.08
N ALA A 31 -50.20 -54.48 61.53
CA ALA A 31 -50.95 -55.47 62.30
C ALA A 31 -50.15 -56.75 62.68
N LYS A 32 -48.82 -56.78 62.54
CA LYS A 32 -48.01 -57.95 62.96
C LYS A 32 -46.55 -57.57 63.24
N ARG A 33 -46.27 -57.07 64.45
CA ARG A 33 -45.10 -57.41 65.29
C ARG A 33 -45.07 -56.51 66.53
N GLN A 34 -45.09 -57.15 67.71
CA GLN A 34 -44.88 -56.51 69.01
C GLN A 34 -43.47 -55.90 69.08
N GLY A 35 -43.40 -54.61 69.43
CA GLY A 35 -42.15 -53.87 69.70
C GLY A 35 -42.40 -52.36 69.65
N THR A 36 -42.19 -51.67 70.76
CA THR A 36 -42.61 -50.29 71.06
C THR A 36 -42.03 -49.24 70.10
N ILE A 37 -42.84 -48.84 69.12
CA ILE A 37 -42.61 -47.78 68.11
C ILE A 37 -42.24 -46.41 68.75
N ASP A 38 -42.66 -46.16 69.99
CA ASP A 38 -42.48 -44.88 70.67
C ASP A 38 -41.02 -44.55 71.08
N GLN A 39 -40.20 -45.57 71.37
CA GLN A 39 -38.80 -45.37 71.77
C GLN A 39 -37.87 -45.08 70.57
N PHE A 40 -38.19 -45.63 69.39
CA PHE A 40 -37.39 -45.46 68.18
C PHE A 40 -37.59 -44.07 67.55
N LEU A 41 -38.83 -43.57 67.53
CA LEU A 41 -39.16 -42.25 66.98
C LEU A 41 -38.59 -41.09 67.82
N LYS A 42 -38.60 -41.19 69.16
CA LYS A 42 -38.00 -40.16 70.03
C LYS A 42 -36.49 -40.02 69.86
N ARG A 43 -35.77 -41.13 69.70
CA ARG A 43 -34.29 -41.12 69.57
C ARG A 43 -33.84 -40.56 68.23
N HIS A 44 -34.58 -40.84 67.15
CA HIS A 44 -34.30 -40.34 65.80
C HIS A 44 -34.62 -38.84 65.64
N PHE A 45 -35.65 -38.34 66.33
CA PHE A 45 -35.97 -36.91 66.34
C PHE A 45 -34.97 -36.07 67.15
N LEU A 46 -34.51 -36.59 68.30
CA LEU A 46 -33.51 -35.93 69.15
C LEU A 46 -32.12 -35.86 68.51
N GLN A 47 -31.67 -36.92 67.81
CA GLN A 47 -30.37 -36.91 67.11
C GLN A 47 -30.35 -35.98 65.90
N ASN A 48 -31.42 -35.94 65.10
CA ASN A 48 -31.51 -35.04 63.95
C ASN A 48 -31.68 -33.56 64.36
N SER A 49 -32.38 -33.29 65.47
CA SER A 49 -32.46 -31.93 66.03
C SER A 49 -31.12 -31.43 66.52
N LEU A 50 -30.30 -32.28 67.15
CA LEU A 50 -28.98 -31.90 67.67
C LEU A 50 -27.99 -31.60 66.53
N LEU A 51 -28.00 -32.43 65.47
CA LEU A 51 -27.18 -32.24 64.26
C LEU A 51 -27.55 -30.96 63.51
N LEU A 52 -28.84 -30.60 63.44
CA LEU A 52 -29.29 -29.35 62.82
C LEU A 52 -28.83 -28.12 63.60
N THR A 53 -28.89 -28.14 64.93
CA THR A 53 -28.37 -27.04 65.77
C THR A 53 -26.86 -26.89 65.70
N VAL A 54 -26.10 -28.00 65.62
CA VAL A 54 -24.64 -27.95 65.46
C VAL A 54 -24.27 -27.40 64.08
N TYR A 55 -25.00 -27.77 63.03
CA TYR A 55 -24.84 -27.20 61.69
C TYR A 55 -25.14 -25.69 61.68
N PHE A 56 -26.20 -25.25 62.36
CA PHE A 56 -26.56 -23.84 62.47
C PHE A 56 -25.54 -23.03 63.28
N LEU A 57 -24.99 -23.60 64.37
CA LEU A 57 -23.90 -23.00 65.14
C LEU A 57 -22.58 -22.92 64.34
N LEU A 58 -22.29 -23.91 63.50
CA LEU A 58 -21.13 -23.88 62.59
C LEU A 58 -21.28 -22.80 61.50
N CYS A 59 -22.49 -22.61 60.96
CA CYS A 59 -22.77 -21.55 59.99
C CYS A 59 -22.63 -20.14 60.58
N ILE A 60 -22.97 -19.93 61.86
CA ILE A 60 -22.81 -18.63 62.54
C ILE A 60 -21.32 -18.32 62.82
N SER A 61 -20.48 -19.34 63.01
CA SER A 61 -19.03 -19.15 63.20
C SER A 61 -18.24 -18.80 61.93
N LEU A 62 -18.85 -18.91 60.74
CA LEU A 62 -18.22 -18.60 59.46
C LEU A 62 -18.53 -17.20 58.92
N THR A 63 -19.38 -16.41 59.60
CA THR A 63 -19.67 -15.03 59.21
C THR A 63 -18.81 -14.02 59.99
N HIS A 64 -17.53 -13.89 59.62
CA HIS A 64 -16.79 -12.66 59.92
C HIS A 64 -17.26 -11.56 58.96
N ALA A 65 -18.31 -10.83 59.35
CA ALA A 65 -18.63 -9.56 58.69
C ALA A 65 -17.58 -8.53 59.13
N GLN A 66 -16.51 -8.35 58.36
CA GLN A 66 -15.62 -7.20 58.49
C GLN A 66 -16.45 -5.94 58.24
N ARG A 67 -16.68 -5.14 59.29
CA ARG A 67 -17.33 -3.85 59.15
C ARG A 67 -16.29 -2.83 58.72
N TYR A 68 -16.47 -2.23 57.55
CA TYR A 68 -15.66 -1.13 57.05
C TYR A 68 -16.26 0.20 57.54
N PRO A 69 -15.68 0.85 58.56
CA PRO A 69 -16.29 2.01 59.21
C PRO A 69 -16.26 3.29 58.35
N VAL A 70 -15.48 3.34 57.26
CA VAL A 70 -15.36 4.52 56.39
C VAL A 70 -16.03 4.27 55.04
N GLN A 71 -16.98 5.14 54.68
CA GLN A 71 -17.57 5.20 53.35
C GLN A 71 -16.81 6.20 52.49
N VAL A 72 -16.48 5.77 51.26
CA VAL A 72 -15.74 6.54 50.27
C VAL A 72 -16.60 6.73 49.04
N THR A 73 -16.86 7.98 48.67
CA THR A 73 -17.54 8.31 47.41
C THR A 73 -16.74 9.39 46.70
N GLN A 74 -16.44 9.18 45.42
CA GLN A 74 -15.73 10.17 44.61
C GLN A 74 -16.55 10.57 43.39
N ILE A 75 -16.31 11.78 42.90
CA ILE A 75 -16.90 12.31 41.68
C ILE A 75 -15.76 12.94 40.87
N ILE A 76 -15.47 12.37 39.72
CA ILE A 76 -14.55 12.97 38.74
C ILE A 76 -15.39 13.81 37.79
N ILE A 77 -14.98 15.06 37.55
CA ILE A 77 -15.81 16.07 36.88
C ILE A 77 -15.39 16.18 35.41
N PRO A 78 -16.31 15.97 34.44
CA PRO A 78 -16.05 16.22 33.02
C PRO A 78 -15.82 17.71 32.71
N PRO A 79 -15.01 18.07 31.69
CA PRO A 79 -14.27 17.18 30.81
C PRO A 79 -13.07 16.53 31.52
N TYR A 80 -12.93 15.21 31.36
CA TYR A 80 -11.85 14.46 31.96
C TYR A 80 -10.52 14.83 31.31
N THR A 81 -9.52 15.16 32.13
CA THR A 81 -8.18 15.42 31.63
C THR A 81 -7.46 14.12 31.29
N THR A 82 -6.71 14.15 30.19
CA THR A 82 -5.83 13.05 29.78
C THR A 82 -4.44 13.14 30.41
N LYS A 83 -4.08 14.23 31.09
CA LYS A 83 -2.76 14.39 31.72
C LYS A 83 -2.86 14.29 33.24
N LEU A 84 -2.05 13.43 33.86
CA LEU A 84 -2.04 13.27 35.32
C LEU A 84 -1.58 14.54 36.04
N SER A 85 -0.69 15.33 35.42
CA SER A 85 -0.23 16.63 35.93
C SER A 85 -1.34 17.66 36.12
N ASP A 86 -2.47 17.52 35.42
CA ASP A 86 -3.57 18.45 35.57
C ASP A 86 -4.27 18.27 36.92
N TYR A 87 -4.19 17.08 37.54
CA TYR A 87 -4.72 16.87 38.89
C TYR A 87 -3.88 17.55 39.98
N THR A 88 -2.61 17.88 39.70
CA THR A 88 -1.74 18.62 40.65
C THR A 88 -1.80 20.13 40.44
N SER A 89 -1.93 20.58 39.19
CA SER A 89 -1.69 21.98 38.80
C SER A 89 -2.94 22.76 38.37
N ALA A 90 -4.05 22.09 38.07
CA ALA A 90 -5.27 22.78 37.64
C ALA A 90 -5.94 23.52 38.80
N SER A 91 -6.29 24.80 38.57
CA SER A 91 -7.09 25.60 39.50
C SER A 91 -8.58 25.25 39.49
N ASP A 92 -9.09 24.66 38.40
CA ASP A 92 -10.46 24.14 38.33
C ASP A 92 -10.57 22.79 39.05
N VAL A 93 -11.69 22.57 39.75
CA VAL A 93 -11.93 21.31 40.47
C VAL A 93 -12.12 20.15 39.48
N LYS A 94 -11.16 19.21 39.44
CA LYS A 94 -11.21 18.03 38.55
C LYS A 94 -11.77 16.77 39.22
N LEU A 95 -11.67 16.67 40.54
CA LEU A 95 -12.23 15.58 41.33
C LEU A 95 -12.72 16.10 42.68
N ARG A 96 -13.73 15.42 43.24
CA ARG A 96 -14.17 15.56 44.64
C ARG A 96 -14.19 14.19 45.29
N LEU A 97 -13.52 14.06 46.42
CA LEU A 97 -13.51 12.88 47.26
C LEU A 97 -14.26 13.18 48.55
N HIS A 98 -15.28 12.38 48.87
CA HIS A 98 -16.01 12.46 50.13
C HIS A 98 -15.71 11.24 50.99
N LEU A 99 -15.32 11.50 52.24
CA LEU A 99 -15.03 10.49 53.26
C LEU A 99 -16.00 10.65 54.43
N LEU A 100 -16.75 9.61 54.75
CA LEU A 100 -17.69 9.58 55.87
C LEU A 100 -17.33 8.46 56.84
N LEU A 101 -17.05 8.81 58.09
CA LEU A 101 -16.89 7.84 59.17
C LEU A 101 -18.28 7.50 59.74
N THR A 102 -18.71 6.25 59.54
CA THR A 102 -20.04 5.76 59.95
C THR A 102 -20.15 5.46 61.44
N ASP A 103 -19.02 5.31 62.14
CA ASP A 103 -18.99 5.21 63.60
C ASP A 103 -19.15 6.60 64.22
N VAL A 104 -20.37 6.90 64.69
CA VAL A 104 -20.78 8.20 65.23
C VAL A 104 -20.09 8.53 66.56
N VAL A 105 -19.48 7.55 67.24
CA VAL A 105 -18.84 7.74 68.55
C VAL A 105 -17.33 8.02 68.40
N ALA A 106 -16.73 7.60 67.28
CA ALA A 106 -15.32 7.82 66.99
C ALA A 106 -15.04 9.29 66.62
N ASN A 107 -14.03 9.90 67.24
CA ASN A 107 -13.62 11.28 66.99
C ASN A 107 -12.12 11.36 66.76
N ASN A 108 -11.67 12.30 65.92
CA ASN A 108 -10.26 12.52 65.59
C ASN A 108 -9.53 11.27 65.07
N LYS A 109 -10.20 10.46 64.25
CA LYS A 109 -9.63 9.25 63.66
C LYS A 109 -8.70 9.62 62.51
N GLN A 110 -7.39 9.48 62.71
CA GLN A 110 -6.41 9.77 61.66
C GLN A 110 -6.36 8.64 60.62
N VAL A 111 -6.46 9.02 59.34
CA VAL A 111 -6.46 8.09 58.21
C VAL A 111 -5.41 8.44 57.17
N ARG A 112 -4.98 7.43 56.42
CA ARG A 112 -4.10 7.54 55.25
C ARG A 112 -4.86 7.11 54.01
N LEU A 113 -4.67 7.84 52.92
CA LEU A 113 -5.25 7.49 51.62
C LEU A 113 -4.22 6.78 50.76
N LYS A 114 -4.71 5.93 49.86
CA LYS A 114 -3.93 5.34 48.79
C LYS A 114 -4.72 5.44 47.49
N LEU A 115 -4.08 6.01 46.47
CA LEU A 115 -4.65 6.18 45.14
C LEU A 115 -4.22 5.02 44.26
N ARG A 116 -5.16 4.49 43.49
CA ARG A 116 -4.88 3.53 42.42
C ARG A 116 -5.63 3.92 41.15
N ILE A 117 -4.92 3.98 40.02
CA ILE A 117 -5.46 4.28 38.70
C ILE A 117 -5.12 3.11 37.78
N GLN A 118 -6.14 2.42 37.28
CA GLN A 118 -5.97 1.24 36.43
C GLN A 118 -6.70 1.43 35.10
N GLY A 119 -6.02 1.22 33.97
CA GLY A 119 -6.60 1.35 32.64
C GLY A 119 -5.56 1.23 31.53
N ASN A 120 -5.98 0.67 30.39
CA ASN A 120 -5.18 0.49 29.17
C ASN A 120 -3.71 0.01 29.39
N GLY A 121 -3.55 -1.05 30.18
CA GLY A 121 -2.24 -1.65 30.49
C GLY A 121 -1.41 -0.93 31.57
N LEU A 122 -1.93 0.16 32.15
CA LEU A 122 -1.31 0.88 33.27
C LEU A 122 -1.98 0.51 34.60
N ASP A 123 -1.18 0.29 35.64
CA ASP A 123 -1.61 0.15 37.05
C ASP A 123 -0.74 1.08 37.90
N ILE A 124 -1.21 2.32 38.04
CA ILE A 124 -0.52 3.41 38.72
C ILE A 124 -1.01 3.44 40.16
N ARG A 125 -0.09 3.45 41.12
CA ARG A 125 -0.41 3.43 42.56
C ARG A 125 0.38 4.49 43.30
N SER A 126 -0.23 5.15 44.27
CA SER A 126 0.56 5.99 45.18
C SER A 126 1.43 5.11 46.08
N VAL A 127 2.58 5.63 46.49
CA VAL A 127 3.41 5.05 47.55
C VAL A 127 2.61 4.95 48.86
N ASP A 128 3.01 4.03 49.76
CA ASP A 128 2.31 3.81 51.04
C ASP A 128 2.40 5.03 51.99
N PHE A 129 3.45 5.85 51.81
CA PHE A 129 3.63 7.12 52.51
C PHE A 129 3.89 8.23 51.49
N VAL A 130 2.84 9.00 51.20
CA VAL A 130 2.90 10.08 50.20
C VAL A 130 3.60 11.30 50.80
N HIS A 131 4.72 11.69 50.21
CA HIS A 131 5.48 12.85 50.65
C HIS A 131 4.70 14.14 50.33
N GLY A 132 4.57 15.03 51.31
CA GLY A 132 3.85 16.30 51.17
C GLY A 132 2.33 16.23 51.43
N ALA A 133 1.75 15.04 51.61
CA ALA A 133 0.33 14.90 51.92
C ALA A 133 0.00 15.41 53.34
N SER A 134 -1.05 16.22 53.47
CA SER A 134 -1.54 16.69 54.77
C SER A 134 -2.23 15.57 55.55
N PRO A 135 -2.03 15.46 56.88
CA PRO A 135 -2.75 14.49 57.70
C PRO A 135 -4.27 14.67 57.63
N ILE A 136 -5.00 13.57 57.45
CA ILE A 136 -6.46 13.58 57.37
C ILE A 136 -7.06 13.01 58.65
N PHE A 137 -7.96 13.77 59.28
CA PHE A 137 -8.68 13.38 60.49
C PHE A 137 -10.18 13.31 60.20
N LEU A 138 -10.82 12.19 60.54
CA LEU A 138 -12.25 11.96 60.36
C LEU A 138 -12.96 11.94 61.72
N ASN A 139 -14.15 12.53 61.75
CA ASN A 139 -15.04 12.55 62.91
C ASN A 139 -16.34 11.80 62.57
N GLY A 140 -16.88 11.07 63.54
CA GLY A 140 -18.06 10.25 63.39
C GLY A 140 -19.27 11.04 62.91
N GLY A 141 -19.96 10.53 61.89
CA GLY A 141 -21.17 11.13 61.32
C GLY A 141 -20.94 12.37 60.45
N VAL A 142 -19.70 12.81 60.24
CA VAL A 142 -19.37 13.99 59.41
C VAL A 142 -18.74 13.55 58.09
N SER A 143 -19.29 14.04 56.97
CA SER A 143 -18.71 13.85 55.64
C SER A 143 -17.71 14.96 55.34
N ASN A 144 -16.45 14.57 55.10
CA ASN A 144 -15.37 15.48 54.73
C ASN A 144 -15.15 15.44 53.22
N GLN A 145 -14.99 16.61 52.58
CA GLN A 145 -14.77 16.73 51.15
C GLN A 145 -13.34 17.22 50.86
N TYR A 146 -12.68 16.56 49.92
CA TYR A 146 -11.35 16.90 49.40
C TYR A 146 -11.41 17.12 47.88
N THR A 147 -10.64 18.07 47.38
CA THR A 147 -10.52 18.39 45.94
C THR A 147 -9.20 17.91 45.36
N ASN A 148 -8.98 18.12 44.05
CA ASN A 148 -7.70 17.81 43.41
C ASN A 148 -6.52 18.60 44.02
N ILE A 149 -6.74 19.82 44.51
CA ILE A 149 -5.69 20.63 45.13
C ILE A 149 -5.28 20.03 46.48
N ASP A 150 -6.28 19.67 47.31
CA ASP A 150 -6.03 19.04 48.63
C ASP A 150 -5.32 17.69 48.50
N LEU A 151 -5.55 16.99 47.38
CA LEU A 151 -4.98 15.68 47.08
C LEU A 151 -3.82 15.74 46.07
N SER A 152 -3.29 16.93 45.77
CA SER A 152 -2.25 17.14 44.74
C SER A 152 -1.02 16.25 44.94
N SER A 153 -0.55 16.09 46.18
CA SER A 153 0.61 15.26 46.49
C SER A 153 0.46 13.80 46.07
N TYR A 154 -0.77 13.27 45.99
CA TYR A 154 -1.05 11.90 45.55
C TYR A 154 -0.88 11.69 44.04
N PHE A 155 -0.90 12.78 43.25
CA PHE A 155 -0.72 12.76 41.80
C PHE A 155 0.69 13.20 41.37
N GLU A 156 1.57 13.56 42.31
CA GLU A 156 2.95 13.94 42.00
C GLU A 156 3.78 12.74 41.51
N PRO A 157 4.65 12.93 40.50
CA PRO A 157 5.37 11.84 39.86
C PRO A 157 6.29 11.07 40.83
N ASN A 158 6.82 11.74 41.86
CA ASN A 158 7.68 11.11 42.87
C ASN A 158 6.90 10.21 43.85
N ASN A 159 5.59 10.41 43.97
CA ASN A 159 4.72 9.64 44.85
C ASN A 159 3.97 8.53 44.11
N LEU A 160 4.20 8.35 42.80
CA LEU A 160 3.52 7.37 41.96
C LEU A 160 4.45 6.21 41.58
N ILE A 161 3.93 4.99 41.69
CA ILE A 161 4.55 3.71 41.30
C ILE A 161 3.76 3.17 40.10
N GLY A 162 4.46 2.54 39.14
CA GLY A 162 3.82 1.95 37.95
C GLY A 162 3.71 2.90 36.75
N ILE A 163 4.33 4.08 36.81
CA ILE A 163 4.48 5.01 35.69
C ILE A 163 5.91 5.58 35.65
N THR A 164 6.51 5.63 34.46
CA THR A 164 7.84 6.26 34.27
C THR A 164 7.73 7.78 34.13
N PRO A 165 8.79 8.57 34.43
CA PRO A 165 8.77 10.02 34.23
C PRO A 165 8.42 10.45 32.80
N ARG A 166 8.88 9.70 31.79
CA ARG A 166 8.56 9.95 30.38
C ARG A 166 7.10 9.65 30.04
N GLN A 167 6.51 8.64 30.67
CA GLN A 167 5.08 8.33 30.51
C GLN A 167 4.20 9.34 31.24
N TYR A 168 4.62 9.84 32.41
CA TYR A 168 3.89 10.85 33.19
C TYR A 168 3.73 12.18 32.43
N GLN A 169 4.72 12.57 31.63
CA GLN A 169 4.66 13.79 30.81
C GLN A 169 3.79 13.66 29.55
N LYS A 170 3.41 12.44 29.16
CA LYS A 170 2.53 12.19 28.01
C LYS A 170 1.08 12.16 28.45
N SER A 171 0.18 12.45 27.51
CA SER A 171 -1.25 12.18 27.71
C SER A 171 -1.50 10.69 27.86
N LEU A 172 -2.35 10.31 28.82
CA LEU A 172 -2.87 8.97 28.97
C LEU A 172 -3.61 8.56 27.69
N PRO A 173 -3.43 7.31 27.22
CA PRO A 173 -4.19 6.77 26.10
C PRO A 173 -5.71 6.89 26.27
N GLU A 174 -6.43 6.80 25.16
CA GLU A 174 -7.89 6.70 25.18
C GLU A 174 -8.33 5.36 25.77
N GLY A 175 -9.45 5.38 26.49
CA GLY A 175 -10.03 4.17 27.06
C GLY A 175 -10.65 4.37 28.44
N VAL A 176 -11.07 3.25 29.03
CA VAL A 176 -11.65 3.23 30.37
C VAL A 176 -10.53 3.21 31.40
N TYR A 177 -10.58 4.16 32.33
CA TYR A 177 -9.71 4.24 33.49
C TYR A 177 -10.54 4.16 34.76
N THR A 178 -10.09 3.34 35.70
CA THR A 178 -10.68 3.19 37.03
C THR A 178 -9.81 3.89 38.05
N PHE A 179 -10.32 4.94 38.68
CA PHE A 179 -9.67 5.60 39.80
C PHE A 179 -10.24 5.01 41.08
N CYS A 180 -9.41 4.62 42.03
CA CYS A 180 -9.82 4.04 43.30
C CYS A 180 -9.09 4.71 44.45
N TRP A 181 -9.84 4.95 45.53
CA TRP A 181 -9.30 5.40 46.80
C TRP A 181 -9.47 4.33 47.87
N GLU A 182 -8.35 3.96 48.48
CA GLU A 182 -8.30 3.09 49.66
C GLU A 182 -7.97 3.94 50.88
N VAL A 183 -8.61 3.64 52.01
CA VAL A 183 -8.47 4.36 53.28
C VAL A 183 -7.94 3.39 54.31
N TYR A 184 -6.78 3.71 54.86
CA TYR A 184 -6.10 2.94 55.89
C TYR A 184 -6.07 3.70 57.20
N ASP A 185 -6.14 2.99 58.31
CA ASP A 185 -5.85 3.53 59.62
C ASP A 185 -4.38 3.95 59.70
N ALA A 186 -4.12 5.15 60.25
CA ALA A 186 -2.78 5.71 60.27
C ALA A 186 -1.78 4.87 61.08
N PHE A 187 -2.24 4.17 62.12
CA PHE A 187 -1.38 3.49 63.11
C PHE A 187 -1.38 1.97 62.98
N THR A 188 -2.53 1.37 62.69
CA THR A 188 -2.71 -0.09 62.61
C THR A 188 -2.53 -0.62 61.18
N ASN A 189 -2.52 0.27 60.18
CA ASN A 189 -2.48 -0.09 58.76
C ASN A 189 -3.63 -1.01 58.32
N GLU A 190 -4.73 -1.02 59.08
CA GLU A 190 -5.96 -1.73 58.74
C GLU A 190 -6.74 -0.94 57.68
N GLN A 191 -7.30 -1.64 56.69
CA GLN A 191 -8.14 -1.01 55.68
C GLN A 191 -9.53 -0.71 56.26
N LEU A 192 -9.92 0.56 56.23
CA LEU A 192 -11.15 1.07 56.84
C LEU A 192 -12.32 1.20 55.86
N ASN A 193 -12.06 1.21 54.55
CA ASN A 193 -13.09 1.23 53.51
C ASN A 193 -13.22 -0.13 52.82
N HIS A 194 -14.40 -0.42 52.28
CA HIS A 194 -14.61 -1.65 51.53
C HIS A 194 -13.77 -1.64 50.24
N PRO A 195 -13.07 -2.73 49.87
CA PRO A 195 -12.13 -2.76 48.74
C PRO A 195 -12.71 -2.37 47.38
N THR A 196 -14.03 -2.51 47.20
CA THR A 196 -14.73 -2.15 45.95
C THR A 196 -15.53 -0.85 46.03
N LEU A 197 -15.66 -0.24 47.22
CA LEU A 197 -16.37 1.02 47.43
C LEU A 197 -15.35 2.16 47.57
N GLY A 198 -15.33 3.05 46.58
CA GLY A 198 -14.29 4.09 46.43
C GLY A 198 -13.67 4.14 45.03
N CYS A 199 -14.15 3.30 44.10
CA CYS A 199 -13.73 3.31 42.70
C CYS A 199 -14.73 4.05 41.78
N SER A 200 -14.21 4.69 40.73
CA SER A 200 -15.00 5.36 39.70
C SER A 200 -14.35 5.18 38.34
N ASN A 201 -15.18 4.82 37.37
CA ASN A 201 -14.76 4.60 36.00
C ASN A 201 -14.97 5.88 35.20
N ILE A 202 -13.92 6.32 34.51
CA ILE A 202 -13.99 7.41 33.54
C ILE A 202 -13.57 6.90 32.18
N TYR A 203 -14.16 7.46 31.13
CA TYR A 203 -13.77 7.18 29.76
C TYR A 203 -13.00 8.39 29.22
N LEU A 204 -11.69 8.22 29.03
CA LEU A 204 -10.85 9.24 28.42
C LEU A 204 -11.02 9.18 26.90
N LEU A 205 -11.52 10.28 26.32
CA LEU A 205 -11.70 10.47 24.88
C LEU A 205 -10.97 11.75 24.45
N LEU A 206 -10.05 11.66 23.49
CA LEU A 206 -9.44 12.83 22.86
C LEU A 206 -10.25 13.20 21.62
N ASN A 207 -10.64 14.46 21.48
CA ASN A 207 -11.30 14.93 20.26
C ASN A 207 -10.28 14.99 19.12
N ASP A 208 -10.74 14.73 17.89
CA ASP A 208 -9.88 14.85 16.72
C ASP A 208 -9.64 16.33 16.38
N PRO A 209 -8.45 16.68 15.84
CA PRO A 209 -8.18 18.03 15.36
C PRO A 209 -9.08 18.37 14.15
N PRO A 210 -9.20 19.66 13.80
CA PRO A 210 -9.99 20.09 12.66
C PRO A 210 -9.49 19.47 11.35
N PHE A 211 -10.41 19.15 10.45
CA PHE A 211 -10.10 18.68 9.12
C PHE A 211 -10.11 19.86 8.14
N LEU A 212 -9.03 20.06 7.39
CA LEU A 212 -8.91 21.19 6.46
C LEU A 212 -9.70 20.88 5.18
N ASN A 213 -10.51 21.85 4.71
CA ASN A 213 -11.37 21.66 3.54
C ASN A 213 -10.84 22.43 2.33
N VAL A 214 -10.67 23.76 2.46
CA VAL A 214 -10.34 24.64 1.33
C VAL A 214 -9.33 25.69 1.80
N PRO A 215 -8.29 26.03 1.01
CA PRO A 215 -7.84 25.32 -0.20
C PRO A 215 -7.42 23.88 0.11
N TYR A 216 -7.67 22.92 -0.80
CA TYR A 216 -7.26 21.53 -0.66
C TYR A 216 -5.73 21.39 -0.75
N LYS A 217 -5.24 20.24 -0.29
CA LYS A 217 -3.80 19.94 -0.29
C LYS A 217 -3.30 19.79 -1.73
N GLY A 218 -2.36 20.65 -2.13
CA GLY A 218 -1.80 20.71 -3.48
C GLY A 218 -2.54 21.65 -4.44
N ASP A 219 -3.57 22.35 -3.96
CA ASP A 219 -4.38 23.23 -4.81
C ASP A 219 -3.54 24.30 -5.50
N GLN A 220 -3.98 24.67 -6.71
CA GLN A 220 -3.48 25.82 -7.45
C GLN A 220 -4.52 26.94 -7.32
N VAL A 221 -4.27 27.90 -6.43
CA VAL A 221 -5.16 29.03 -6.18
C VAL A 221 -4.78 30.16 -7.12
N VAL A 222 -5.70 30.56 -7.99
CA VAL A 222 -5.47 31.65 -8.95
C VAL A 222 -5.61 33.00 -8.26
N ALA A 223 -4.67 33.91 -8.53
CA ALA A 223 -4.68 35.28 -8.07
C ALA A 223 -5.91 36.01 -8.61
N GLN A 224 -6.69 36.58 -7.70
CA GLN A 224 -7.86 37.40 -8.00
C GLN A 224 -7.55 38.87 -7.64
N ASP A 225 -8.11 39.81 -8.40
CA ASP A 225 -8.06 41.24 -8.09
C ASP A 225 -9.50 41.77 -7.88
N PRO A 226 -9.90 42.13 -6.64
CA PRO A 226 -9.09 42.17 -5.42
C PRO A 226 -8.82 40.78 -4.80
N MET A 227 -7.70 40.65 -4.08
CA MET A 227 -7.31 39.38 -3.42
C MET A 227 -8.40 38.88 -2.47
N ASN A 228 -8.84 37.63 -2.68
CA ASN A 228 -9.92 37.02 -1.93
C ASN A 228 -9.76 35.48 -1.88
N ILE A 229 -9.20 34.95 -0.78
CA ILE A 229 -9.01 33.51 -0.58
C ILE A 229 -9.79 33.08 0.67
N ILE A 230 -10.59 32.02 0.53
CA ILE A 230 -11.37 31.45 1.63
C ILE A 230 -10.63 30.25 2.19
N PHE A 231 -10.33 30.28 3.48
CA PHE A 231 -9.86 29.14 4.25
C PHE A 231 -11.02 28.54 5.04
N GLN A 232 -11.24 27.24 4.94
CA GLN A 232 -12.33 26.55 5.63
C GLN A 232 -11.87 25.21 6.21
N TRP A 233 -12.38 24.87 7.39
CA TRP A 233 -12.13 23.59 8.06
C TRP A 233 -13.39 23.05 8.73
N THR A 234 -13.42 21.73 8.95
CA THR A 234 -14.52 21.03 9.63
C THR A 234 -14.14 20.75 11.09
N PRO A 235 -14.97 21.16 12.07
CA PRO A 235 -14.77 20.79 13.47
C PRO A 235 -15.01 19.30 13.69
N ARG A 236 -14.10 18.61 14.39
CA ARG A 236 -14.24 17.18 14.74
C ARG A 236 -14.24 16.91 16.25
N HIS A 237 -14.72 17.88 17.02
CA HIS A 237 -14.92 17.73 18.46
C HIS A 237 -16.40 17.58 18.79
N ALA A 238 -16.72 16.62 19.66
CA ALA A 238 -18.08 16.42 20.17
C ALA A 238 -18.21 16.89 21.62
N ASN A 239 -17.14 16.75 22.42
CA ASN A 239 -17.19 16.92 23.87
C ASN A 239 -16.44 18.16 24.38
N ALA A 240 -15.99 19.05 23.49
CA ALA A 240 -15.33 20.30 23.84
C ALA A 240 -16.27 21.48 23.62
N SER A 241 -16.51 22.28 24.67
CA SER A 241 -17.29 23.52 24.60
C SER A 241 -16.37 24.74 24.48
N ASN A 242 -16.84 25.81 23.82
CA ASN A 242 -16.11 27.08 23.70
C ASN A 242 -14.73 26.93 23.03
N VAL A 243 -14.69 26.24 21.88
CA VAL A 243 -13.48 26.02 21.10
C VAL A 243 -13.19 27.23 20.21
N SER A 244 -11.94 27.66 20.16
CA SER A 244 -11.43 28.60 19.16
C SER A 244 -10.30 28.01 18.35
N TYR A 245 -10.09 28.57 17.17
CA TYR A 245 -9.11 28.14 16.19
C TYR A 245 -7.99 29.15 16.05
N GLU A 246 -6.75 28.68 16.10
CA GLU A 246 -5.56 29.44 15.74
C GLU A 246 -5.16 29.03 14.31
N PHE A 247 -5.27 29.95 13.35
CA PHE A 247 -4.85 29.77 11.97
C PHE A 247 -3.38 30.20 11.82
N GLU A 248 -2.58 29.40 11.12
CA GLU A 248 -1.21 29.71 10.74
C GLU A 248 -1.04 29.57 9.22
N LEU A 249 -0.41 30.55 8.59
CA LEU A 249 0.01 30.55 7.19
C LEU A 249 1.52 30.82 7.13
N ARG A 250 2.23 30.13 6.25
CA ARG A 250 3.68 30.25 6.03
C ARG A 250 4.00 30.23 4.54
N GLU A 251 4.99 31.02 4.15
CA GLU A 251 5.57 30.95 2.80
C GLU A 251 6.63 29.84 2.76
N LEU A 252 6.53 28.95 1.77
CA LEU A 252 7.43 27.80 1.59
C LEU A 252 8.45 28.13 0.49
N TRP A 253 9.70 28.33 0.88
CA TRP A 253 10.77 28.78 -0.01
C TRP A 253 11.44 27.64 -0.78
N ASP A 254 11.57 26.48 -0.14
CA ASP A 254 12.25 25.31 -0.69
C ASP A 254 11.24 24.32 -1.29
N THR A 255 11.39 24.02 -2.59
CA THR A 255 10.52 23.10 -3.34
C THR A 255 11.09 21.69 -3.47
N GLN A 256 12.34 21.46 -3.04
CA GLN A 256 13.03 20.16 -3.07
C GLN A 256 12.74 19.32 -1.82
N ILE A 257 12.24 19.96 -0.75
CA ILE A 257 11.86 19.31 0.50
C ILE A 257 10.33 19.16 0.54
N ALA A 258 9.84 18.11 1.18
CA ALA A 258 8.41 17.90 1.40
C ALA A 258 7.75 19.14 2.05
N PRO A 259 6.60 19.63 1.52
CA PRO A 259 5.96 20.87 1.99
C PRO A 259 5.66 20.92 3.49
N GLU A 260 5.37 19.77 4.10
CA GLU A 260 5.11 19.65 5.54
C GLU A 260 6.37 19.88 6.37
N ALA A 261 7.52 19.37 5.94
CA ALA A 261 8.80 19.61 6.59
C ALA A 261 9.25 21.06 6.39
N ALA A 262 9.09 21.59 5.17
CA ALA A 262 9.36 23.00 4.86
C ALA A 262 8.49 23.93 5.71
N PHE A 263 7.22 23.59 5.96
CA PHE A 263 6.33 24.39 6.81
C PHE A 263 6.85 24.51 8.24
N LEU A 264 7.35 23.42 8.84
CA LEU A 264 7.84 23.42 10.21
C LEU A 264 9.10 24.27 10.40
N THR A 265 9.94 24.38 9.37
CA THR A 265 11.18 25.18 9.39
C THR A 265 10.97 26.61 8.90
N SER A 266 9.88 26.88 8.16
CA SER A 266 9.59 28.20 7.62
C SER A 266 9.11 29.19 8.71
N PRO A 267 9.44 30.49 8.59
CA PRO A 267 8.94 31.50 9.51
C PRO A 267 7.43 31.66 9.41
N ASN A 268 6.81 32.14 10.48
CA ASN A 268 5.38 32.44 10.49
C ASN A 268 5.09 33.64 9.57
N TYR A 269 4.21 33.46 8.58
CA TYR A 269 3.83 34.51 7.64
C TYR A 269 2.59 35.27 8.12
N TYR A 270 1.56 34.54 8.57
CA TYR A 270 0.36 35.14 9.13
C TYR A 270 -0.30 34.24 10.17
N THR A 271 -0.78 34.82 11.26
CA THR A 271 -1.56 34.12 12.29
C THR A 271 -2.81 34.90 12.67
N GLU A 272 -3.91 34.18 12.92
CA GLU A 272 -5.16 34.77 13.37
C GLU A 272 -5.92 33.80 14.27
N THR A 273 -6.59 34.29 15.30
CA THR A 273 -7.44 33.47 16.17
C THR A 273 -8.90 33.80 15.91
N THR A 274 -9.71 32.79 15.58
CA THR A 274 -11.14 32.96 15.32
C THR A 274 -11.98 31.89 16.04
N ALA A 275 -13.25 32.18 16.31
CA ALA A 275 -14.23 31.19 16.78
C ALA A 275 -15.00 30.55 15.61
N THR A 276 -14.90 31.10 14.40
CA THR A 276 -15.54 30.56 13.19
C THR A 276 -14.70 29.46 12.56
N THR A 277 -15.32 28.63 11.74
CA THR A 277 -14.65 27.54 10.99
C THR A 277 -14.21 27.97 9.58
N THR A 278 -14.28 29.27 9.33
CA THR A 278 -13.93 29.92 8.07
C THR A 278 -13.12 31.18 8.35
N LEU A 279 -12.07 31.41 7.56
CA LEU A 279 -11.25 32.61 7.58
C LEU A 279 -11.17 33.18 6.15
N LEU A 280 -11.48 34.46 6.02
CA LEU A 280 -11.42 35.19 4.76
C LEU A 280 -10.09 35.94 4.68
N TYR A 281 -9.25 35.59 3.71
CA TYR A 281 -7.99 36.25 3.43
C TYR A 281 -8.18 37.26 2.30
N HIS A 282 -8.28 38.53 2.68
CA HIS A 282 -8.59 39.65 1.77
C HIS A 282 -7.42 40.65 1.70
N ILE A 283 -7.54 41.68 0.87
CA ILE A 283 -6.54 42.75 0.67
C ILE A 283 -6.07 43.49 1.95
N GLY A 284 -6.76 43.32 3.08
CA GLY A 284 -6.34 43.88 4.38
C GLY A 284 -5.38 42.98 5.17
N LYS A 285 -5.04 41.81 4.62
CA LYS A 285 -4.03 40.88 5.14
C LYS A 285 -2.73 41.03 4.32
N PRO A 286 -1.59 40.49 4.78
CA PRO A 286 -0.34 40.51 4.00
C PRO A 286 -0.53 40.00 2.56
N THR A 287 0.16 40.58 1.58
CA THR A 287 -0.07 40.22 0.17
C THR A 287 0.63 38.91 -0.21
N LEU A 288 -0.10 37.97 -0.81
CA LEU A 288 0.51 36.76 -1.37
C LEU A 288 1.14 37.08 -2.72
N LEU A 289 2.35 36.58 -2.94
CA LEU A 289 3.10 36.76 -4.18
C LEU A 289 2.73 35.66 -5.17
N PRO A 290 2.40 35.99 -6.44
CA PRO A 290 2.18 34.99 -7.47
C PRO A 290 3.41 34.08 -7.66
N ASN A 291 3.15 32.85 -8.09
CA ASN A 291 4.09 31.76 -8.31
C ASN A 291 4.88 31.34 -7.05
N LYS A 292 4.32 31.60 -5.86
CA LYS A 292 4.86 31.11 -4.58
C LYS A 292 3.96 30.05 -3.98
N ARG A 293 4.57 29.15 -3.19
CA ARG A 293 3.88 28.11 -2.44
C ARG A 293 3.67 28.54 -1.00
N TYR A 294 2.47 28.36 -0.50
CA TYR A 294 2.10 28.66 0.87
C TYR A 294 1.59 27.41 1.57
N GLY A 295 1.99 27.21 2.81
CA GLY A 295 1.48 26.16 3.68
C GLY A 295 0.61 26.78 4.77
N TRP A 296 -0.42 26.06 5.19
CA TRP A 296 -1.33 26.50 6.25
C TRP A 296 -1.79 25.35 7.13
N ARG A 297 -2.09 25.66 8.39
CA ARG A 297 -2.67 24.72 9.35
C ARG A 297 -3.58 25.45 10.33
N VAL A 298 -4.43 24.69 11.00
CA VAL A 298 -5.35 25.19 12.02
C VAL A 298 -5.20 24.40 13.30
N ARG A 299 -5.18 25.09 14.43
CA ARG A 299 -5.14 24.47 15.75
C ARG A 299 -6.43 24.73 16.51
N ALA A 300 -7.10 23.69 16.99
CA ALA A 300 -8.24 23.81 17.89
C ALA A 300 -7.79 23.95 19.36
N VAL A 301 -8.31 24.96 20.05
CA VAL A 301 -8.01 25.25 21.46
C VAL A 301 -9.32 25.41 22.23
N SER A 302 -9.50 24.67 23.32
CA SER A 302 -10.64 24.85 24.21
C SER A 302 -10.40 26.04 25.14
N ARG A 303 -11.39 26.95 25.27
CA ARG A 303 -11.30 28.14 26.14
C ARG A 303 -11.84 27.91 27.57
N THR A 304 -12.38 26.72 27.89
CA THR A 304 -12.85 26.40 29.24
C THR A 304 -11.73 25.77 30.08
N GLY A 305 -11.28 26.50 31.10
CA GLY A 305 -10.27 26.04 32.07
C GLY A 305 -8.82 26.10 31.55
N LEU A 306 -7.85 26.12 32.47
CA LEU A 306 -6.42 26.27 32.14
C LEU A 306 -5.80 25.06 31.41
N SER A 307 -6.55 23.98 31.18
CA SER A 307 -6.08 22.84 30.38
C SER A 307 -6.25 23.10 28.88
N LYS A 308 -5.49 24.07 28.33
CA LYS A 308 -5.56 24.51 26.92
C LYS A 308 -5.45 23.36 25.90
N ASN A 309 -4.79 22.25 26.26
CA ASN A 309 -4.34 21.23 25.30
C ASN A 309 -4.79 19.79 25.64
N SER A 310 -5.50 19.55 26.76
CA SER A 310 -5.70 18.17 27.26
C SER A 310 -6.91 17.43 26.64
N VAL A 311 -7.60 18.06 25.68
CA VAL A 311 -8.89 17.59 25.13
C VAL A 311 -8.83 17.21 23.64
N PHE A 312 -7.71 17.47 22.96
CA PHE A 312 -7.54 17.22 21.51
C PHE A 312 -6.32 16.34 21.23
N LYS A 313 -6.43 15.48 20.22
CA LYS A 313 -5.27 14.76 19.67
C LYS A 313 -4.30 15.77 19.01
N ASN A 314 -3.01 15.44 19.01
CA ASN A 314 -1.95 16.25 18.41
C ASN A 314 -1.94 17.73 18.89
N ASP A 315 -2.23 17.98 20.17
CA ASP A 315 -2.36 19.32 20.75
C ASP A 315 -3.33 20.26 19.99
N GLY A 316 -4.29 19.67 19.27
CA GLY A 316 -5.29 20.37 18.47
C GLY A 316 -4.86 20.74 17.06
N TYR A 317 -3.62 20.48 16.66
CA TYR A 317 -3.13 20.80 15.32
C TYR A 317 -3.71 19.87 14.25
N SER A 318 -4.28 20.47 13.21
CA SER A 318 -4.61 19.82 11.95
C SER A 318 -3.34 19.34 11.23
N GLU A 319 -3.54 18.57 10.17
CA GLU A 319 -2.52 18.37 9.16
C GLU A 319 -2.11 19.70 8.52
N ILE A 320 -0.95 19.70 7.86
CA ILE A 320 -0.44 20.85 7.11
C ILE A 320 -0.93 20.69 5.67
N TYR A 321 -1.75 21.64 5.21
CA TYR A 321 -2.12 21.76 3.80
C TYR A 321 -1.24 22.79 3.14
N TYR A 322 -1.07 22.70 1.83
CA TYR A 322 -0.31 23.66 1.04
C TYR A 322 -1.01 23.92 -0.29
N PHE A 323 -0.78 25.10 -0.85
CA PHE A 323 -1.28 25.49 -2.16
C PHE A 323 -0.23 26.36 -2.88
N THR A 324 -0.26 26.36 -4.20
CA THR A 324 0.51 27.31 -5.02
C THR A 324 -0.40 28.46 -5.43
N TYR A 325 0.07 29.70 -5.28
CA TYR A 325 -0.68 30.89 -5.66
C TYR A 325 -0.27 31.33 -7.08
N ASN A 326 -1.09 31.12 -8.10
CA ASN A 326 -0.73 31.29 -9.53
C ASN A 326 -1.33 32.54 -10.17
N THR A 327 -0.78 33.00 -11.28
CA THR A 327 -1.39 34.04 -12.13
C THR A 327 -2.63 33.51 -12.88
N ALA A 328 -3.59 34.38 -13.20
CA ALA A 328 -4.79 33.99 -13.95
C ALA A 328 -4.49 33.74 -15.45
N CYS A 329 -4.91 32.59 -15.99
CA CYS A 329 -4.75 32.21 -17.39
C CYS A 329 -6.12 31.83 -18.01
N TYR A 330 -6.53 32.50 -19.08
CA TYR A 330 -7.83 32.27 -19.74
C TYR A 330 -7.72 31.27 -20.90
N PRO A 331 -8.79 30.52 -21.26
CA PRO A 331 -8.73 29.55 -22.35
C PRO A 331 -8.77 30.20 -23.76
N PRO A 332 -8.19 29.53 -24.80
CA PRO A 332 -8.29 29.97 -26.19
C PRO A 332 -9.73 30.09 -26.70
N ARG A 333 -9.98 31.03 -27.62
CA ARG A 333 -11.31 31.35 -28.15
C ARG A 333 -11.46 30.91 -29.61
N TYR A 334 -12.70 30.86 -30.10
CA TYR A 334 -13.04 30.57 -31.51
C TYR A 334 -12.36 29.31 -32.06
N VAL A 335 -12.51 28.21 -31.33
CA VAL A 335 -12.00 26.91 -31.74
C VAL A 335 -12.85 26.38 -32.89
N LEU A 336 -12.21 26.10 -34.03
CA LEU A 336 -12.81 25.64 -35.28
C LEU A 336 -12.13 24.36 -35.76
N SER A 337 -12.87 23.47 -36.40
CA SER A 337 -12.36 22.23 -36.99
C SER A 337 -12.85 22.05 -38.42
N GLU A 338 -11.97 21.61 -39.31
CA GLU A 338 -12.23 21.33 -40.72
C GLU A 338 -11.68 19.95 -41.09
N ALA A 339 -12.50 19.07 -41.67
CA ALA A 339 -12.06 17.72 -42.06
C ALA A 339 -11.17 17.79 -43.31
N VAL A 340 -9.92 17.33 -43.20
CA VAL A 340 -8.96 17.24 -44.30
C VAL A 340 -8.95 15.80 -44.80
N GLY A 341 -9.85 15.51 -45.75
CA GLY A 341 -10.02 14.16 -46.30
C GLY A 341 -10.78 13.20 -45.38
N LYS A 342 -10.45 11.90 -45.47
CA LYS A 342 -11.18 10.81 -44.77
C LYS A 342 -10.56 10.41 -43.43
N ALA A 343 -9.32 10.81 -43.17
CA ALA A 343 -8.54 10.37 -42.01
C ALA A 343 -7.79 11.52 -41.33
N GLY A 344 -8.10 12.77 -41.68
CA GLY A 344 -7.43 13.96 -41.14
C GLY A 344 -8.40 15.08 -40.79
N VAL A 345 -8.00 15.93 -39.86
CA VAL A 345 -8.72 17.14 -39.45
C VAL A 345 -7.71 18.25 -39.19
N GLN A 346 -8.06 19.48 -39.58
CA GLN A 346 -7.34 20.68 -39.23
C GLN A 346 -8.15 21.45 -38.18
N ILE A 347 -7.50 21.82 -37.08
CA ILE A 347 -8.11 22.55 -35.97
C ILE A 347 -7.41 23.91 -35.86
N ARG A 348 -8.18 24.99 -35.72
CA ARG A 348 -7.69 26.37 -35.63
C ARG A 348 -8.36 27.09 -34.47
N TRP A 349 -7.66 28.00 -33.79
CA TRP A 349 -8.20 28.78 -32.68
C TRP A 349 -7.58 30.18 -32.60
N GLN A 350 -8.15 31.02 -31.74
CA GLN A 350 -7.59 32.33 -31.39
C GLN A 350 -6.95 32.25 -29.99
N GLY A 351 -5.63 32.48 -29.96
CA GLY A 351 -4.85 32.62 -28.74
C GLY A 351 -4.98 33.99 -28.06
N MET A 352 -4.61 34.07 -26.78
CA MET A 352 -4.45 35.33 -26.04
C MET A 352 -2.96 35.70 -25.95
N PRO A 353 -2.60 37.00 -25.77
CA PRO A 353 -1.19 37.42 -25.69
C PRO A 353 -0.38 36.75 -24.58
N GLU A 354 -1.04 36.37 -23.49
CA GLU A 354 -0.47 35.62 -22.37
C GLU A 354 -0.15 34.15 -22.70
N HIS A 355 -0.71 33.57 -23.77
CA HIS A 355 -0.44 32.19 -24.16
C HIS A 355 0.93 32.01 -24.78
N LYS A 356 1.71 31.08 -24.22
CA LYS A 356 3.05 30.72 -24.71
C LYS A 356 3.06 29.41 -25.50
N ARG A 357 2.14 28.49 -25.20
CA ARG A 357 1.96 27.20 -25.90
C ARG A 357 0.53 26.70 -25.75
N TYR A 358 0.17 25.74 -26.60
CA TYR A 358 -1.15 25.14 -26.66
C TYR A 358 -1.10 23.62 -26.57
N HIS A 359 -2.19 23.05 -26.05
CA HIS A 359 -2.38 21.62 -25.92
C HIS A 359 -3.77 21.23 -26.42
N VAL A 360 -3.81 20.40 -27.46
CA VAL A 360 -5.05 19.89 -28.05
C VAL A 360 -5.26 18.47 -27.59
N GLN A 361 -6.41 18.22 -26.95
CA GLN A 361 -6.83 16.88 -26.56
C GLN A 361 -8.02 16.45 -27.41
N TYR A 362 -7.99 15.23 -27.94
CA TYR A 362 -9.09 14.66 -28.72
C TYR A 362 -9.35 13.19 -28.38
N LYS A 363 -10.62 12.75 -28.48
CA LYS A 363 -11.00 11.34 -28.29
C LYS A 363 -12.21 10.97 -29.13
N ARG A 364 -12.44 9.66 -29.30
CA ARG A 364 -13.63 9.15 -30.02
C ARG A 364 -14.89 9.40 -29.21
N ALA A 365 -15.89 9.99 -29.86
CA ALA A 365 -17.17 10.31 -29.23
C ALA A 365 -18.02 9.05 -28.96
N ASP A 366 -17.81 7.97 -29.71
CA ASP A 366 -18.61 6.74 -29.63
C ASP A 366 -18.15 5.75 -28.56
N ILE A 367 -17.14 6.09 -27.75
CA ILE A 367 -16.62 5.26 -26.64
C ILE A 367 -16.76 6.06 -25.33
N PRO A 368 -17.60 5.62 -24.37
CA PRO A 368 -17.86 6.35 -23.12
C PRO A 368 -16.61 6.67 -22.28
N ASP A 369 -15.63 5.77 -22.27
CA ASP A 369 -14.39 5.88 -21.47
C ASP A 369 -13.12 5.89 -22.34
N ALA A 370 -13.18 6.44 -23.56
CA ALA A 370 -11.96 6.58 -24.37
C ALA A 370 -10.95 7.52 -23.72
N GLU A 371 -9.69 7.09 -23.72
CA GLU A 371 -8.53 7.92 -23.39
C GLU A 371 -8.41 9.10 -24.35
N TRP A 372 -7.88 10.21 -23.85
CA TRP A 372 -7.60 11.40 -24.65
C TRP A 372 -6.24 11.25 -25.33
N PHE A 373 -6.21 11.44 -26.64
CA PHE A 373 -4.97 11.65 -27.38
C PHE A 373 -4.55 13.11 -27.23
N GLU A 374 -3.25 13.35 -27.17
CA GLU A 374 -2.66 14.64 -26.82
C GLU A 374 -1.72 15.14 -27.93
N VAL A 375 -1.87 16.42 -28.30
CA VAL A 375 -1.01 17.10 -29.27
C VAL A 375 -0.58 18.46 -28.73
N TYR A 376 0.72 18.71 -28.70
CA TYR A 376 1.30 19.95 -28.17
C TYR A 376 1.80 20.81 -29.32
N THR A 377 1.43 22.09 -29.34
CA THR A 377 1.83 23.01 -30.41
C THR A 377 2.06 24.44 -29.89
N TYR A 378 2.94 25.18 -30.56
CA TYR A 378 3.14 26.61 -30.34
C TYR A 378 2.28 27.47 -31.26
N ASN A 379 1.70 26.88 -32.29
CA ASN A 379 0.87 27.56 -33.27
C ASN A 379 -0.57 27.67 -32.80
N THR A 380 -1.34 28.57 -33.40
CA THR A 380 -2.79 28.68 -33.19
C THR A 380 -3.61 27.71 -34.06
N GLN A 381 -2.95 26.69 -34.61
CA GLN A 381 -3.53 25.66 -35.45
C GLN A 381 -2.77 24.34 -35.33
N VAL A 382 -3.44 23.22 -35.63
CA VAL A 382 -2.83 21.90 -35.72
C VAL A 382 -3.55 21.02 -36.75
N GLN A 383 -2.80 20.14 -37.42
CA GLN A 383 -3.36 19.07 -38.26
C GLN A 383 -3.15 17.71 -37.60
N ILE A 384 -4.24 16.96 -37.43
CA ILE A 384 -4.26 15.62 -36.84
C ILE A 384 -4.65 14.64 -37.94
N SER A 385 -3.87 13.57 -38.11
CA SER A 385 -4.12 12.52 -39.11
C SER A 385 -4.32 11.14 -38.47
N ASN A 386 -4.42 10.08 -39.28
CA ASN A 386 -4.64 8.69 -38.84
C ASN A 386 -5.94 8.47 -38.06
N LEU A 387 -6.95 9.28 -38.34
CA LEU A 387 -8.28 9.16 -37.76
C LEU A 387 -9.14 8.16 -38.54
N ARG A 388 -10.07 7.48 -37.86
CA ARG A 388 -10.94 6.48 -38.50
C ARG A 388 -12.02 7.16 -39.34
N ALA A 389 -12.06 6.85 -40.63
CA ALA A 389 -13.10 7.35 -41.54
C ALA A 389 -14.52 7.03 -41.05
N GLY A 390 -15.45 7.95 -41.26
CA GLY A 390 -16.85 7.81 -40.85
C GLY A 390 -17.08 7.84 -39.33
N LYS A 391 -16.10 8.29 -38.54
CA LYS A 391 -16.21 8.41 -37.07
C LYS A 391 -16.24 9.87 -36.62
N THR A 392 -16.83 10.04 -35.45
CA THR A 392 -17.00 11.32 -34.76
C THR A 392 -16.06 11.41 -33.57
N TYR A 393 -15.44 12.57 -33.41
CA TYR A 393 -14.46 12.84 -32.38
C TYR A 393 -14.83 14.12 -31.63
N VAL A 394 -14.57 14.11 -30.32
CA VAL A 394 -14.66 15.31 -29.48
C VAL A 394 -13.26 15.81 -29.17
N PHE A 395 -13.08 17.12 -29.09
CA PHE A 395 -11.79 17.75 -28.84
C PHE A 395 -11.90 19.04 -28.01
N ARG A 396 -10.82 19.42 -27.34
CA ARG A 396 -10.69 20.69 -26.61
C ARG A 396 -9.27 21.25 -26.77
N VAL A 397 -9.13 22.57 -26.68
CA VAL A 397 -7.85 23.27 -26.86
C VAL A 397 -7.51 24.03 -25.59
N GLY A 398 -6.34 23.77 -25.02
CA GLY A 398 -5.79 24.43 -23.85
C GLY A 398 -4.71 25.44 -24.22
N GLY A 399 -4.71 26.60 -23.56
CA GLY A 399 -3.62 27.59 -23.64
C GLY A 399 -2.88 27.66 -22.31
N SER A 400 -1.55 27.66 -22.35
CA SER A 400 -0.68 27.80 -21.16
C SER A 400 -0.07 29.19 -21.11
N CYS A 401 -0.15 29.82 -19.94
CA CYS A 401 0.50 31.09 -19.65
C CYS A 401 1.82 30.93 -18.88
N ASN A 402 2.19 29.69 -18.52
CA ASN A 402 3.47 29.37 -17.93
C ASN A 402 4.62 29.66 -18.90
N GLU A 403 5.80 29.95 -18.35
CA GLU A 403 7.03 30.11 -19.14
C GLU A 403 7.33 28.84 -19.95
N LEU A 404 7.99 29.02 -21.10
CA LEU A 404 8.29 27.93 -22.04
C LEU A 404 9.13 26.81 -21.40
N ASN A 405 9.96 27.16 -20.41
CA ASN A 405 10.89 26.25 -19.73
C ASN A 405 10.24 25.51 -18.53
N ASP A 406 8.95 25.71 -18.27
CA ASP A 406 8.26 25.04 -17.17
C ASP A 406 8.03 23.56 -17.50
N LEU A 407 8.52 22.67 -16.64
CA LEU A 407 8.43 21.20 -16.78
C LEU A 407 6.99 20.69 -16.61
N ASN A 408 6.10 21.46 -15.97
CA ASN A 408 4.69 21.09 -15.77
C ASN A 408 3.75 22.27 -16.07
N PRO A 409 3.55 22.64 -17.35
CA PRO A 409 2.62 23.70 -17.72
C PRO A 409 1.19 23.44 -17.28
N LEU A 410 0.53 24.50 -16.81
CA LEU A 410 -0.91 24.49 -16.59
C LEU A 410 -1.63 25.03 -17.82
N TYR A 411 -2.61 24.27 -18.33
CA TYR A 411 -3.41 24.65 -19.50
C TYR A 411 -4.85 25.03 -19.11
N ALA A 412 -5.30 26.20 -19.56
CA ALA A 412 -6.70 26.59 -19.49
C ALA A 412 -7.43 26.12 -20.76
N TYR A 413 -8.34 25.14 -20.62
CA TYR A 413 -9.03 24.51 -21.76
C TYR A 413 -10.33 25.23 -22.17
N SER A 414 -10.58 25.25 -23.47
CA SER A 414 -11.85 25.63 -24.07
C SER A 414 -12.96 24.60 -23.80
N ALA A 415 -14.19 24.96 -24.16
CA ALA A 415 -15.29 24.00 -24.19
C ALA A 415 -15.00 22.84 -25.16
N ILE A 416 -15.57 21.67 -24.87
CA ILE A 416 -15.45 20.50 -25.74
C ILE A 416 -16.25 20.76 -27.03
N ASN A 417 -15.58 20.63 -28.17
CA ASN A 417 -16.13 20.73 -29.52
C ASN A 417 -16.13 19.35 -30.18
N GLU A 418 -16.82 19.21 -31.31
CA GLU A 418 -16.99 17.94 -32.02
C GLU A 418 -16.77 18.11 -33.52
N PHE A 419 -16.18 17.11 -34.17
CA PHE A 419 -16.11 17.00 -35.63
C PHE A 419 -16.38 15.56 -36.09
N SER A 420 -16.83 15.40 -37.34
CA SER A 420 -17.12 14.10 -37.95
C SER A 420 -16.38 13.94 -39.28
N LEU A 421 -15.80 12.75 -39.50
CA LEU A 421 -15.08 12.44 -40.73
C LEU A 421 -16.00 11.80 -41.79
N PRO A 422 -15.76 12.07 -43.09
CA PRO A 422 -16.52 11.45 -44.18
C PRO A 422 -16.46 9.91 -44.15
N ALA A 423 -17.58 9.25 -44.51
CA ALA A 423 -17.67 7.78 -44.54
C ALA A 423 -16.88 7.15 -45.70
N LYS A 424 -16.45 5.90 -45.50
CA LYS A 424 -15.70 5.11 -46.50
C LYS A 424 -16.64 4.69 -47.64
N ASN A 425 -16.62 5.40 -48.77
CA ASN A 425 -17.19 4.87 -50.01
C ASN A 425 -16.31 3.72 -50.52
N GLU A 426 -16.90 2.53 -50.69
CA GLU A 426 -16.29 1.36 -51.31
C GLU A 426 -15.97 1.61 -52.79
N LYS A 427 -14.82 2.23 -53.05
CA LYS A 427 -13.98 1.90 -54.19
C LYS A 427 -12.57 1.82 -53.66
N SER A 428 -12.14 0.59 -53.39
CA SER A 428 -10.73 0.25 -53.26
C SER A 428 -10.02 0.71 -54.53
N SER A 429 -9.25 1.79 -54.45
CA SER A 429 -8.17 2.01 -55.40
C SER A 429 -7.23 0.83 -55.22
N SER A 430 -7.18 -0.06 -56.21
CA SER A 430 -6.10 -1.02 -56.35
C SER A 430 -4.81 -0.22 -56.34
N TYR A 431 -4.00 -0.36 -55.28
CA TYR A 431 -2.67 0.24 -55.25
C TYR A 431 -1.82 -0.49 -56.28
N THR A 432 -1.69 0.08 -57.47
CA THR A 432 -0.73 -0.37 -58.47
C THR A 432 0.60 0.27 -58.11
N CYS A 433 1.47 -0.49 -57.42
CA CYS A 433 2.84 -0.07 -57.18
C CYS A 433 3.54 0.20 -58.53
N GLY A 434 4.13 1.38 -58.69
CA GLY A 434 4.86 1.76 -59.92
C GLY A 434 4.31 2.98 -60.69
N ILE A 435 3.29 3.68 -60.19
CA ILE A 435 2.86 4.97 -60.74
C ILE A 435 3.21 6.05 -59.71
N VAL A 436 4.13 6.95 -60.05
CA VAL A 436 4.47 8.12 -59.23
C VAL A 436 3.29 9.10 -59.32
N PRO A 437 2.61 9.42 -58.21
CA PRO A 437 1.54 10.42 -58.22
C PRO A 437 2.14 11.80 -58.54
N GLU A 438 1.44 12.58 -59.35
CA GLU A 438 1.80 13.96 -59.65
C GLU A 438 1.32 14.84 -58.49
N ILE A 439 2.22 15.19 -57.56
CA ILE A 439 1.92 16.00 -56.38
C ILE A 439 2.02 17.48 -56.78
N GLU A 440 0.88 18.18 -56.85
CA GLU A 440 0.85 19.63 -57.07
C GLU A 440 0.90 20.39 -55.74
N ILE A 441 2.04 21.03 -55.45
CA ILE A 441 2.22 21.91 -54.28
C ILE A 441 2.02 23.36 -54.72
N SER A 442 0.93 24.00 -54.28
CA SER A 442 0.63 25.40 -54.62
C SER A 442 1.15 26.42 -53.60
N ASN A 443 1.34 26.01 -52.33
CA ASN A 443 1.78 26.88 -51.25
C ASN A 443 3.25 26.62 -50.89
N THR A 444 4.07 27.67 -50.85
CA THR A 444 5.51 27.59 -50.52
C THR A 444 5.87 28.42 -49.27
N GLN A 445 4.88 28.97 -48.56
CA GLN A 445 5.13 29.76 -47.35
C GLN A 445 5.63 28.85 -46.21
N PRO A 446 6.81 29.13 -45.60
CA PRO A 446 7.40 28.25 -44.60
C PRO A 446 6.62 28.24 -43.28
N LEU A 447 6.38 27.06 -42.72
CA LEU A 447 5.79 26.87 -41.41
C LEU A 447 6.75 27.33 -40.30
N GLN A 448 6.31 28.20 -39.39
CA GLN A 448 7.22 28.82 -38.42
C GLN A 448 7.78 27.83 -37.38
N ASN A 449 6.92 26.99 -36.80
CA ASN A 449 7.27 25.98 -35.82
C ASN A 449 6.39 24.74 -36.03
N ILE A 450 6.84 23.56 -35.60
CA ILE A 450 6.03 22.33 -35.60
C ILE A 450 6.32 21.56 -34.30
N GLY A 451 5.27 21.02 -33.66
CA GLY A 451 5.36 20.34 -32.37
C GLY A 451 5.37 18.81 -32.43
N ILE A 452 5.60 18.19 -31.27
CA ILE A 452 5.55 16.73 -31.09
C ILE A 452 4.11 16.22 -31.25
N ASN A 453 3.95 15.06 -31.89
CA ASN A 453 2.68 14.46 -32.33
C ASN A 453 1.89 15.26 -33.39
N GLU A 454 2.44 16.35 -33.92
CA GLU A 454 1.89 16.97 -35.13
C GLU A 454 2.15 16.08 -36.36
N THR A 455 1.33 16.22 -37.40
CA THR A 455 1.48 15.47 -38.65
C THR A 455 1.70 16.41 -39.83
N PHE A 456 2.67 16.09 -40.69
CA PHE A 456 2.80 16.70 -42.02
C PHE A 456 2.70 15.62 -43.11
N THR A 457 2.54 16.04 -44.37
CA THR A 457 2.39 15.14 -45.52
C THR A 457 3.65 15.14 -46.36
N ALA A 458 4.20 13.94 -46.61
CA ALA A 458 5.28 13.71 -47.56
C ALA A 458 4.71 12.94 -48.76
N GLY A 459 4.26 13.67 -49.77
CA GLY A 459 3.44 13.11 -50.85
C GLY A 459 2.12 12.53 -50.32
N ASP A 460 1.89 11.24 -50.56
CA ASP A 460 0.66 10.54 -50.12
C ASP A 460 0.73 10.04 -48.66
N PHE A 461 1.88 10.16 -47.99
CA PHE A 461 2.10 9.59 -46.66
C PHE A 461 2.02 10.65 -45.56
N PRO A 462 1.12 10.49 -44.56
CA PRO A 462 1.13 11.31 -43.36
C PRO A 462 2.24 10.86 -42.41
N VAL A 463 3.16 11.77 -42.09
CA VAL A 463 4.29 11.58 -41.16
C VAL A 463 3.92 12.18 -39.80
N THR A 464 3.77 11.34 -38.78
CA THR A 464 3.51 11.78 -37.39
C THR A 464 4.83 11.95 -36.65
N ILE A 465 5.06 13.15 -36.11
CA ILE A 465 6.32 13.53 -35.47
C ILE A 465 6.39 12.98 -34.05
N LYS A 466 7.54 12.42 -33.67
CA LYS A 466 7.85 11.99 -32.30
C LYS A 466 8.90 12.88 -31.63
N GLN A 467 9.85 13.37 -32.42
CA GLN A 467 10.83 14.36 -31.99
C GLN A 467 11.07 15.33 -33.14
N VAL A 468 11.21 16.62 -32.85
CA VAL A 468 11.50 17.62 -33.87
C VAL A 468 12.28 18.79 -33.31
N SER A 469 13.21 19.29 -34.12
CA SER A 469 13.97 20.51 -33.91
C SER A 469 14.02 21.30 -35.21
N GLY A 470 14.24 22.61 -35.12
CA GLY A 470 14.22 23.55 -36.24
C GLY A 470 13.05 24.54 -36.20
N SER A 471 13.16 25.59 -37.00
CA SER A 471 12.17 26.68 -37.10
C SER A 471 12.22 27.31 -38.50
N ASN A 472 11.30 28.25 -38.79
CA ASN A 472 11.26 28.99 -40.06
C ASN A 472 11.17 28.10 -41.31
N GLY A 473 10.43 27.00 -41.19
CA GLY A 473 10.09 26.11 -42.29
C GLY A 473 11.07 24.97 -42.45
N ARG A 474 12.27 25.03 -41.85
CA ARG A 474 13.25 23.94 -41.89
C ARG A 474 13.23 23.13 -40.59
N PHE A 475 13.04 21.83 -40.73
CA PHE A 475 12.85 20.91 -39.61
C PHE A 475 13.72 19.66 -39.76
N ARG A 476 14.11 19.10 -38.61
CA ARG A 476 14.83 17.84 -38.46
C ARG A 476 14.23 17.05 -37.31
N GLY A 477 14.22 15.72 -37.37
CA GLY A 477 13.60 14.91 -36.34
C GLY A 477 13.28 13.48 -36.76
N VAL A 478 12.53 12.80 -35.89
CA VAL A 478 12.06 11.43 -36.09
C VAL A 478 10.55 11.34 -35.91
N GLY A 479 9.95 10.37 -36.60
CA GLY A 479 8.53 10.14 -36.58
C GLY A 479 8.17 8.76 -37.09
N TYR A 480 6.89 8.57 -37.41
CA TYR A 480 6.42 7.35 -38.07
C TYR A 480 5.37 7.66 -39.13
N ILE A 481 5.29 6.81 -40.15
CA ILE A 481 4.21 6.79 -41.14
C ILE A 481 3.32 5.57 -40.89
N VAL A 482 2.04 5.67 -41.26
CA VAL A 482 1.10 4.55 -41.23
C VAL A 482 0.85 4.10 -42.65
N VAL A 483 1.06 2.81 -42.95
CA VAL A 483 0.92 2.25 -44.29
C VAL A 483 -0.43 1.53 -44.44
N PRO A 484 -1.42 2.11 -45.16
CA PRO A 484 -2.80 1.60 -45.16
C PRO A 484 -2.96 0.21 -45.78
N TYR A 485 -2.09 -0.17 -46.72
CA TYR A 485 -2.13 -1.46 -47.41
C TYR A 485 -1.33 -2.56 -46.71
N LEU A 486 -0.60 -2.23 -45.64
CA LEU A 486 0.12 -3.18 -44.78
C LEU A 486 -0.57 -3.23 -43.41
N ALA A 487 -1.88 -3.48 -43.37
CA ALA A 487 -2.64 -3.59 -42.12
C ALA A 487 -2.45 -2.43 -41.12
N ASP A 488 -2.28 -1.20 -41.63
CA ASP A 488 -1.99 0.00 -40.83
C ASP A 488 -0.67 -0.09 -40.02
N THR A 489 0.31 -0.86 -40.50
CA THR A 489 1.65 -0.95 -39.90
C THR A 489 2.29 0.43 -39.83
N LYS A 490 2.82 0.75 -38.64
CA LYS A 490 3.62 1.95 -38.39
C LYS A 490 5.06 1.66 -38.81
N LEU A 491 5.65 2.52 -39.64
CA LEU A 491 7.07 2.47 -40.00
C LEU A 491 7.77 3.70 -39.46
N ALA A 492 8.88 3.52 -38.76
CA ALA A 492 9.70 4.63 -38.30
C ALA A 492 10.39 5.34 -39.47
N VAL A 493 10.48 6.66 -39.37
CA VAL A 493 11.10 7.53 -40.35
C VAL A 493 11.96 8.57 -39.67
N SER A 494 13.06 8.95 -40.31
CA SER A 494 13.92 10.05 -39.90
C SER A 494 14.03 11.08 -41.03
N PHE A 495 14.23 12.34 -40.65
CA PHE A 495 14.40 13.43 -41.60
C PHE A 495 15.41 14.46 -41.06
N THR A 496 16.38 14.81 -41.90
CA THR A 496 17.42 15.78 -41.59
C THR A 496 17.36 16.86 -42.67
N ASN A 497 16.89 18.06 -42.31
CA ASN A 497 16.75 19.21 -43.23
C ASN A 497 15.60 19.11 -44.26
N ILE A 498 14.37 18.95 -43.77
CA ILE A 498 13.16 19.05 -44.59
C ILE A 498 12.55 20.45 -44.50
N ARG A 499 11.87 20.89 -45.56
CA ARG A 499 11.10 22.13 -45.57
C ARG A 499 9.61 21.85 -45.62
N ILE A 500 8.86 22.42 -44.68
CA ILE A 500 7.40 22.23 -44.55
C ILE A 500 6.70 23.58 -44.74
N ASN A 501 5.64 23.63 -45.55
CA ASN A 501 4.82 24.82 -45.75
C ASN A 501 3.73 24.99 -44.67
N THR A 502 3.04 26.14 -44.66
CA THR A 502 1.94 26.43 -43.73
C THR A 502 0.69 25.53 -43.88
N ASP A 503 0.62 24.75 -44.96
CA ASP A 503 -0.39 23.71 -45.20
C ASP A 503 0.07 22.31 -44.73
N TYR A 504 1.18 22.22 -43.99
CA TYR A 504 1.74 20.97 -43.48
C TYR A 504 2.12 19.97 -44.60
N GLN A 505 2.63 20.49 -45.72
CA GLN A 505 3.14 19.70 -46.83
C GLN A 505 4.66 19.84 -46.92
N LEU A 506 5.34 18.72 -47.16
CA LEU A 506 6.76 18.67 -47.47
C LEU A 506 6.99 19.33 -48.84
N ILE A 507 7.74 20.43 -48.86
CA ILE A 507 8.05 21.20 -50.08
C ILE A 507 9.51 21.05 -50.54
N GLU A 508 10.41 20.61 -49.65
CA GLU A 508 11.84 20.41 -49.94
C GLU A 508 12.42 19.36 -48.97
N GLY A 509 13.43 18.59 -49.38
CA GLY A 509 14.07 17.55 -48.55
C GLY A 509 13.47 16.15 -48.69
N VAL A 510 14.04 15.18 -47.97
CA VAL A 510 13.68 13.75 -48.06
C VAL A 510 13.37 13.19 -46.67
N VAL A 511 12.31 12.39 -46.58
CA VAL A 511 11.96 11.60 -45.39
C VAL A 511 12.37 10.15 -45.66
N SER A 512 13.26 9.61 -44.83
CA SER A 512 13.85 8.28 -45.02
C SER A 512 13.29 7.29 -44.01
N THR A 513 12.88 6.11 -44.49
CA THR A 513 12.46 4.98 -43.62
C THR A 513 13.69 4.24 -43.09
N THR A 514 13.71 3.86 -41.81
CA THR A 514 14.87 3.25 -41.13
C THR A 514 15.00 1.72 -41.31
N TYR A 515 14.35 1.13 -42.32
CA TYR A 515 14.17 -0.32 -42.47
C TYR A 515 15.18 -1.00 -43.42
N ASP A 516 15.74 -2.15 -43.00
CA ASP A 516 16.63 -3.05 -43.78
C ASP A 516 15.83 -4.08 -44.61
N ALA A 517 16.30 -4.38 -45.82
CA ALA A 517 15.61 -5.10 -46.90
C ALA A 517 15.36 -6.62 -46.67
N THR A 518 15.62 -7.16 -45.48
CA THR A 518 15.58 -8.62 -45.21
C THR A 518 14.50 -9.07 -44.21
N TRP A 519 13.27 -8.55 -44.32
CA TRP A 519 11.97 -9.17 -43.94
C TRP A 519 11.97 -10.30 -42.87
N GLY A 520 12.44 -9.98 -41.65
CA GLY A 520 12.57 -10.95 -40.55
C GLY A 520 11.53 -10.85 -39.44
N ASP A 521 11.34 -9.68 -38.81
CA ASP A 521 10.43 -9.52 -37.68
C ASP A 521 9.95 -8.06 -37.57
N VAL A 522 8.64 -7.87 -37.45
CA VAL A 522 8.02 -6.55 -37.21
C VAL A 522 7.78 -6.42 -35.71
N GLU A 523 8.77 -5.92 -34.97
CA GLU A 523 8.65 -5.53 -33.57
C GLU A 523 8.10 -4.10 -33.41
N SER A 524 7.52 -3.80 -32.24
CA SER A 524 6.81 -2.57 -31.91
C SER A 524 7.70 -1.33 -32.01
N VAL A 525 7.18 -0.29 -32.68
CA VAL A 525 7.91 0.95 -33.05
C VAL A 525 8.31 1.82 -31.85
N ASP A 526 7.66 1.67 -30.69
CA ASP A 526 7.96 2.53 -29.53
C ASP A 526 9.40 2.32 -29.00
N ASP A 527 9.91 1.09 -28.99
CA ASP A 527 11.28 0.81 -28.53
C ASP A 527 12.36 1.32 -29.51
N MET A 528 12.04 1.35 -30.82
CA MET A 528 13.00 1.73 -31.87
C MET A 528 13.12 3.25 -32.05
N VAL A 529 12.11 4.02 -31.65
CA VAL A 529 12.11 5.49 -31.79
C VAL A 529 12.95 6.15 -30.69
N ASP A 530 12.91 5.62 -29.46
CA ASP A 530 13.67 6.15 -28.33
C ASP A 530 15.19 5.92 -28.51
N ASP A 531 15.60 4.74 -28.97
CA ASP A 531 17.01 4.42 -29.26
C ASP A 531 17.60 5.32 -30.38
N ILE A 532 16.78 5.83 -31.31
CA ILE A 532 17.22 6.74 -32.39
C ILE A 532 17.24 8.20 -31.90
N SER A 533 16.30 8.61 -31.05
CA SER A 533 16.26 9.94 -30.43
C SER A 533 17.57 10.24 -29.69
N ASP A 534 18.02 9.30 -28.86
CA ASP A 534 19.23 9.44 -28.03
C ASP A 534 20.52 9.56 -28.88
N LEU A 535 20.58 8.85 -30.01
CA LEU A 535 21.70 8.91 -30.96
C LEU A 535 21.75 10.25 -31.71
N VAL A 536 20.57 10.77 -32.08
CA VAL A 536 20.40 12.01 -32.82
C VAL A 536 20.73 13.22 -31.93
N ASP A 537 20.36 13.20 -30.65
CA ASP A 537 20.69 14.24 -29.66
C ASP A 537 22.20 14.35 -29.43
N THR A 538 22.91 13.23 -29.35
CA THR A 538 24.37 13.19 -29.17
C THR A 538 25.12 13.86 -30.33
N ILE A 539 24.62 13.71 -31.57
CA ILE A 539 25.21 14.35 -32.76
C ILE A 539 24.98 15.86 -32.73
N TYR A 540 23.81 16.30 -32.23
CA TYR A 540 23.47 17.71 -32.18
C TYR A 540 24.27 18.50 -31.16
N ASP A 541 24.51 17.93 -29.98
CA ASP A 541 25.37 18.55 -28.97
C ASP A 541 26.77 18.82 -29.54
N THR A 542 27.35 17.88 -30.29
CA THR A 542 28.71 18.06 -30.86
C THR A 542 28.82 19.15 -31.93
N ILE A 543 27.75 19.41 -32.68
CA ILE A 543 27.73 20.46 -33.70
C ILE A 543 27.44 21.81 -33.05
N GLU A 544 26.52 21.86 -32.06
CA GLU A 544 26.25 23.08 -31.29
C GLU A 544 27.47 23.53 -30.48
N ASP A 545 28.22 22.60 -29.87
CA ASP A 545 29.49 22.88 -29.20
C ASP A 545 30.52 23.51 -30.17
N ALA A 546 30.67 22.95 -31.38
CA ALA A 546 31.60 23.48 -32.38
C ALA A 546 31.17 24.85 -32.94
N LEU A 547 29.86 25.10 -33.02
CA LEU A 547 29.29 26.40 -33.41
C LEU A 547 29.50 27.45 -32.30
N GLU A 548 29.29 27.08 -31.03
CA GLU A 548 29.49 27.97 -29.87
C GLU A 548 30.96 28.36 -29.69
N ASP A 549 31.89 27.42 -29.90
CA ASP A 549 33.35 27.67 -29.85
C ASP A 549 33.80 28.72 -30.88
N LEU A 550 33.10 28.84 -32.01
CA LEU A 550 33.34 29.84 -33.05
C LEU A 550 32.48 31.11 -32.90
N GLY A 551 31.70 31.21 -31.82
CA GLY A 551 30.82 32.34 -31.55
C GLY A 551 29.64 32.46 -32.52
N ILE A 552 29.24 31.35 -33.15
CA ILE A 552 28.11 31.27 -34.08
C ILE A 552 26.84 30.93 -33.29
N ILE A 553 25.78 31.72 -33.50
CA ILE A 553 24.48 31.48 -32.86
C ILE A 553 23.78 30.31 -33.57
N ALA A 554 23.24 29.35 -32.82
CA ALA A 554 22.50 28.22 -33.37
C ALA A 554 21.40 28.68 -34.34
N GLY A 555 21.51 28.25 -35.61
CA GLY A 555 20.59 28.63 -36.70
C GLY A 555 21.07 29.75 -37.63
N ASP A 556 22.24 30.35 -37.38
CA ASP A 556 22.87 31.39 -38.23
C ASP A 556 24.03 30.81 -39.07
N TYR A 557 23.76 29.77 -39.86
CA TYR A 557 24.72 29.14 -40.77
C TYR A 557 24.06 28.48 -42.00
N GLU A 558 24.81 28.29 -43.07
CA GLU A 558 24.43 27.55 -44.28
C GLU A 558 25.10 26.17 -44.28
N GLU A 559 24.46 25.15 -44.88
CA GLU A 559 25.04 23.80 -44.99
C GLU A 559 25.42 23.48 -46.44
N GLU A 560 26.62 22.92 -46.63
CA GLU A 560 27.12 22.51 -47.94
C GLU A 560 27.74 21.12 -47.87
N THR A 561 27.39 20.26 -48.83
CA THR A 561 27.95 18.89 -48.94
C THR A 561 28.85 18.82 -50.16
N LEU A 562 30.09 18.37 -49.97
CA LEU A 562 31.08 18.24 -51.03
C LEU A 562 31.14 16.81 -51.55
N GLY A 563 31.35 16.67 -52.86
CA GLY A 563 31.57 15.37 -53.52
C GLY A 563 33.01 14.86 -53.43
N PHE A 564 33.85 15.43 -52.56
CA PHE A 564 35.26 15.09 -52.41
C PHE A 564 35.73 15.26 -50.96
N VAL A 565 36.85 14.60 -50.61
CA VAL A 565 37.45 14.62 -49.26
C VAL A 565 38.31 15.87 -49.06
N ILE A 566 38.09 16.60 -47.96
CA ILE A 566 38.77 17.88 -47.68
C ILE A 566 40.24 17.64 -47.28
N GLU A 567 41.16 18.26 -48.00
CA GLU A 567 42.59 18.32 -47.64
C GLU A 567 42.91 19.59 -46.86
N GLU A 568 42.49 20.74 -47.39
CA GLU A 568 42.89 22.04 -46.86
C GLU A 568 41.80 23.10 -47.07
N ILE A 569 41.69 24.05 -46.13
CA ILE A 569 40.80 25.21 -46.25
C ILE A 569 41.68 26.47 -46.19
N LYS A 570 41.57 27.35 -47.17
CA LYS A 570 42.35 28.59 -47.26
C LYS A 570 41.44 29.79 -47.48
N VAL A 571 41.89 30.96 -47.02
CA VAL A 571 41.33 32.23 -47.45
C VAL A 571 42.18 32.76 -48.60
N ASN A 572 41.57 33.03 -49.76
CA ASN A 572 42.27 33.51 -50.94
C ASN A 572 42.64 35.00 -50.83
N GLU A 573 43.39 35.54 -51.81
CA GLU A 573 43.82 36.95 -51.82
C GLU A 573 42.66 37.97 -51.84
N ASN A 574 41.44 37.51 -52.18
CA ASN A 574 40.23 38.31 -52.20
C ASN A 574 39.43 38.24 -50.87
N GLY A 575 39.90 37.46 -49.89
CA GLY A 575 39.23 37.27 -48.60
C GLY A 575 38.13 36.19 -48.59
N GLU A 576 37.99 35.39 -49.65
CA GLU A 576 36.99 34.31 -49.74
C GLU A 576 37.55 32.99 -49.22
N THR A 577 36.71 32.17 -48.59
CA THR A 577 37.10 30.84 -48.11
C THR A 577 36.98 29.81 -49.22
N VAL A 578 38.09 29.15 -49.56
CA VAL A 578 38.20 28.11 -50.57
C VAL A 578 38.60 26.79 -49.91
N ILE A 579 37.87 25.73 -50.23
CA ILE A 579 38.08 24.37 -49.76
C ILE A 579 38.72 23.57 -50.88
N ILE A 580 39.86 22.94 -50.60
CA ILE A 580 40.65 22.15 -51.54
C ILE A 580 40.54 20.68 -51.15
N GLY A 581 40.09 19.86 -52.10
CA GLY A 581 40.00 18.42 -51.96
C GLY A 581 41.32 17.71 -52.19
N THR A 582 41.48 16.52 -51.59
CA THR A 582 42.64 15.62 -51.81
C THR A 582 42.82 15.18 -53.27
N ASN A 583 41.77 15.33 -54.09
CA ASN A 583 41.75 15.08 -55.53
C ASN A 583 42.12 16.32 -56.37
N GLY A 584 42.36 17.48 -55.75
CA GLY A 584 42.65 18.75 -56.39
C GLY A 584 41.41 19.53 -56.87
N GLU A 585 40.19 19.11 -56.52
CA GLU A 585 38.98 19.90 -56.76
C GLU A 585 38.83 21.02 -55.73
N GLU A 586 38.31 22.18 -56.14
CA GLU A 586 38.16 23.36 -55.28
C GLU A 586 36.70 23.80 -55.20
N GLN A 587 36.21 24.10 -54.00
CA GLN A 587 34.91 24.71 -53.75
C GLN A 587 35.10 26.07 -53.06
N ASN A 588 34.51 27.13 -53.61
CA ASN A 588 34.58 28.48 -53.04
C ASN A 588 33.27 28.82 -52.30
N LEU A 589 33.37 29.09 -51.00
CA LEU A 589 32.25 29.42 -50.12
C LEU A 589 31.88 30.92 -50.15
N GLY A 590 32.64 31.75 -50.86
CA GLY A 590 32.42 33.19 -50.96
C GLY A 590 32.83 33.97 -49.70
N LEU A 591 32.31 35.20 -49.57
CA LEU A 591 32.58 36.15 -48.48
C LEU A 591 31.39 36.25 -47.52
N GLY A 592 31.62 35.98 -46.23
CA GLY A 592 30.81 36.55 -45.14
C GLY A 592 29.68 35.69 -44.56
N ASN A 593 29.55 34.41 -44.93
CA ASN A 593 28.56 33.50 -44.33
C ASN A 593 29.24 32.49 -43.38
N ASN A 594 28.53 32.10 -42.32
CA ASN A 594 28.92 30.94 -41.53
C ASN A 594 28.45 29.69 -42.29
N THR A 595 29.33 28.73 -42.53
CA THR A 595 29.02 27.55 -43.34
C THR A 595 29.46 26.28 -42.64
N VAL A 596 28.59 25.30 -42.54
CA VAL A 596 28.90 23.94 -42.10
C VAL A 596 29.09 23.09 -43.34
N VAL A 597 30.30 22.55 -43.49
CA VAL A 597 30.71 21.79 -44.67
C VAL A 597 30.91 20.34 -44.30
N LYS A 598 30.30 19.44 -45.07
CA LYS A 598 30.45 18.00 -44.93
C LYS A 598 31.17 17.42 -46.15
N ASP A 599 32.25 16.69 -45.92
CA ASP A 599 33.01 16.02 -46.99
C ASP A 599 32.44 14.63 -47.35
N GLU A 600 32.99 14.01 -48.39
CA GLU A 600 32.57 12.69 -48.87
C GLU A 600 32.70 11.57 -47.81
N ASN A 601 33.67 11.67 -46.90
CA ASN A 601 33.90 10.70 -45.82
C ASN A 601 33.09 11.01 -44.55
N GLY A 602 32.19 12.00 -44.60
CA GLY A 602 31.38 12.41 -43.46
C GLY A 602 32.11 13.28 -42.43
N LYS A 603 33.33 13.76 -42.72
CA LYS A 603 34.01 14.77 -41.90
C LYS A 603 33.23 16.08 -41.99
N THR A 604 32.85 16.64 -40.85
CA THR A 604 32.12 17.92 -40.79
C THR A 604 33.01 19.02 -40.21
N ILE A 605 33.07 20.16 -40.91
CA ILE A 605 33.86 21.32 -40.53
C ILE A 605 32.93 22.54 -40.52
N VAL A 606 32.98 23.31 -39.44
CA VAL A 606 32.30 24.60 -39.33
C VAL A 606 33.28 25.69 -39.76
N VAL A 607 32.82 26.61 -40.59
CA VAL A 607 33.57 27.78 -41.07
C VAL A 607 32.79 29.03 -40.64
N ASN A 608 33.43 29.96 -39.94
CA ASN A 608 32.79 31.22 -39.58
C ASN A 608 33.00 32.29 -40.67
N LYS A 609 32.24 33.39 -40.58
CA LYS A 609 32.33 34.56 -41.47
C LYS A 609 33.73 35.19 -41.64
N ASN A 610 34.67 34.90 -40.74
CA ASN A 610 36.05 35.40 -40.78
C ASN A 610 37.03 34.39 -41.42
N GLY A 611 36.55 33.22 -41.87
CA GLY A 611 37.36 32.15 -42.42
C GLY A 611 38.06 31.28 -41.36
N GLU A 612 37.68 31.40 -40.09
CA GLU A 612 38.15 30.51 -39.02
C GLU A 612 37.36 29.20 -39.05
N THR A 613 38.05 28.09 -38.80
CA THR A 613 37.47 26.75 -38.91
C THR A 613 37.46 26.02 -37.57
N GLY A 614 36.39 25.28 -37.33
CA GLY A 614 36.20 24.40 -36.18
C GLY A 614 35.88 23.01 -36.69
N GLU A 615 36.72 22.04 -36.37
CA GLU A 615 36.46 20.65 -36.72
C GLU A 615 35.45 20.04 -35.74
N VAL A 616 34.35 19.49 -36.25
CA VAL A 616 33.42 18.72 -35.42
C VAL A 616 34.11 17.42 -35.03
N LYS A 617 34.61 17.34 -33.80
CA LYS A 617 35.19 16.10 -33.27
C LYS A 617 34.08 15.06 -33.20
N ASN A 618 34.29 13.93 -33.88
CA ASN A 618 33.43 12.72 -33.94
C ASN A 618 32.34 12.61 -35.02
N THR A 619 32.50 13.12 -36.25
CA THR A 619 31.57 12.70 -37.34
C THR A 619 31.96 11.38 -38.01
N ASN A 620 33.24 10.98 -37.98
CA ASN A 620 33.69 9.65 -38.45
C ASN A 620 33.28 8.49 -37.52
N ALA A 621 32.60 8.79 -36.42
CA ALA A 621 32.03 7.76 -35.56
C ALA A 621 30.80 7.11 -36.19
N ILE A 622 30.11 7.72 -37.15
CA ILE A 622 28.73 7.28 -37.51
C ILE A 622 28.70 6.15 -38.56
N GLU A 623 29.64 6.08 -39.51
CA GLU A 623 29.75 4.88 -40.38
C GLU A 623 30.35 3.66 -39.66
N ASN A 624 31.04 3.87 -38.53
CA ASN A 624 31.57 2.81 -37.66
C ASN A 624 30.84 2.71 -36.30
N GLN A 625 29.65 3.32 -36.16
CA GLN A 625 28.76 3.18 -34.98
C GLN A 625 27.47 2.43 -35.29
N ILE A 626 27.32 1.86 -36.49
CA ILE A 626 26.63 0.58 -36.50
C ILE A 626 27.49 -0.34 -35.62
N LEU A 627 26.88 -1.06 -34.67
CA LEU A 627 27.48 -2.16 -33.89
C LEU A 627 28.01 -1.81 -32.48
N VAL A 628 27.16 -1.18 -31.66
CA VAL A 628 26.60 -1.80 -30.43
C VAL A 628 25.20 -1.21 -30.19
N THR A 629 24.17 -1.77 -30.81
CA THR A 629 22.80 -1.24 -30.71
C THR A 629 22.04 -1.75 -29.48
N ASN A 630 22.35 -2.95 -28.95
CA ASN A 630 21.71 -3.45 -27.73
C ASN A 630 22.65 -4.26 -26.84
N ILE A 631 22.61 -3.96 -25.54
CA ILE A 631 23.17 -4.79 -24.48
C ILE A 631 22.00 -5.40 -23.71
N LYS A 632 21.88 -6.72 -23.77
CA LYS A 632 20.88 -7.49 -23.04
C LYS A 632 21.56 -8.33 -21.98
N PHE A 633 21.06 -8.22 -20.76
CA PHE A 633 21.46 -9.13 -19.69
C PHE A 633 20.42 -10.22 -19.57
N LYS A 634 20.87 -11.47 -19.56
CA LYS A 634 20.00 -12.63 -19.40
C LYS A 634 20.40 -13.45 -18.19
N LYS A 635 19.37 -13.98 -17.54
CA LYS A 635 19.49 -15.03 -16.53
C LYS A 635 20.29 -16.22 -17.09
N HIS A 636 21.34 -16.62 -16.37
CA HIS A 636 22.15 -17.77 -16.75
C HIS A 636 21.49 -19.09 -16.32
N SER A 637 21.60 -20.14 -17.13
CA SER A 637 20.94 -21.45 -16.91
C SER A 637 21.35 -22.20 -15.62
N LYS A 638 22.52 -21.86 -15.05
CA LYS A 638 23.09 -22.43 -13.82
C LYS A 638 23.31 -21.40 -12.70
N GLU A 639 22.59 -20.28 -12.73
CA GLU A 639 22.72 -19.26 -11.67
C GLU A 639 22.31 -19.80 -10.28
N ILE A 640 22.83 -19.16 -9.24
CA ILE A 640 22.64 -19.55 -7.83
C ILE A 640 21.80 -18.53 -7.07
N GLY A 641 21.93 -17.23 -7.39
CA GLY A 641 21.09 -16.12 -6.91
C GLY A 641 20.08 -15.65 -7.96
N SER A 642 19.41 -14.53 -7.71
CA SER A 642 18.29 -14.06 -8.53
C SER A 642 18.67 -13.08 -9.61
N PHE A 643 17.75 -12.94 -10.55
CA PHE A 643 17.75 -11.97 -11.62
C PHE A 643 16.37 -11.32 -11.71
N ASP A 644 16.31 -9.99 -11.60
CA ASP A 644 15.11 -9.19 -11.87
C ASP A 644 15.43 -8.34 -13.10
N ASP A 645 14.74 -8.68 -14.19
CA ASP A 645 14.85 -8.05 -15.51
C ASP A 645 14.22 -6.66 -15.56
N ASN A 646 13.43 -6.30 -14.54
CA ASN A 646 12.80 -5.01 -14.37
C ASN A 646 12.01 -4.55 -15.62
N LEU A 647 11.38 -5.49 -16.33
CA LEU A 647 10.63 -5.23 -17.56
C LEU A 647 9.23 -4.63 -17.33
N ILE A 648 8.90 -4.22 -16.09
CA ILE A 648 7.58 -3.68 -15.73
C ILE A 648 7.77 -2.27 -15.20
N ASP A 649 7.48 -1.30 -16.06
CA ASP A 649 7.75 0.13 -15.87
C ASP A 649 7.02 0.81 -14.70
N ASP A 650 6.08 0.11 -14.05
CA ASP A 650 5.09 0.70 -13.14
C ASP A 650 5.40 0.56 -11.64
N TYR A 651 6.52 -0.07 -11.27
CA TYR A 651 6.91 -0.19 -9.87
C TYR A 651 7.71 1.04 -9.39
N PRO A 652 7.26 1.78 -8.35
CA PRO A 652 7.80 3.11 -7.97
C PRO A 652 9.20 3.11 -7.32
N HIS A 653 9.91 1.98 -7.28
CA HIS A 653 11.23 1.83 -6.67
C HIS A 653 12.37 1.60 -7.65
N TYR A 654 12.11 1.70 -8.96
CA TYR A 654 13.13 1.52 -9.98
C TYR A 654 13.60 2.88 -10.51
N GLU A 655 14.84 3.24 -10.19
CA GLU A 655 15.52 4.33 -10.89
C GLU A 655 15.67 3.95 -12.37
N LYS A 656 15.22 4.82 -13.27
CA LYS A 656 15.52 4.72 -14.70
C LYS A 656 16.76 5.56 -14.99
N ARG A 657 17.70 5.00 -15.76
CA ARG A 657 18.87 5.72 -16.28
C ARG A 657 19.16 5.17 -17.67
N PHE A 658 19.44 6.05 -18.65
CA PHE A 658 19.66 5.68 -20.06
C PHE A 658 18.42 5.10 -20.77
N ASN A 659 17.21 5.53 -20.41
CA ASN A 659 15.93 5.03 -20.96
C ASN A 659 15.70 3.49 -20.83
N LYS A 660 16.58 2.77 -20.14
CA LYS A 660 16.47 1.31 -19.89
C LYS A 660 16.29 1.04 -18.40
N SER A 661 15.41 0.10 -18.08
CA SER A 661 15.19 -0.36 -16.71
C SER A 661 16.46 -0.97 -16.14
N ILE A 662 16.90 -0.49 -14.96
CA ILE A 662 18.08 -1.04 -14.30
C ILE A 662 17.79 -2.47 -13.84
N ILE A 663 18.55 -3.43 -14.35
CA ILE A 663 18.47 -4.82 -13.94
C ILE A 663 19.16 -5.08 -12.60
N TRP A 664 18.64 -6.03 -11.84
CA TRP A 664 19.17 -6.42 -10.53
C TRP A 664 19.57 -7.88 -10.49
N LYS A 665 20.78 -8.14 -9.98
CA LYS A 665 21.28 -9.48 -9.66
C LYS A 665 21.47 -9.62 -8.16
N SER A 666 20.91 -10.68 -7.56
CA SER A 666 21.27 -11.07 -6.20
C SER A 666 22.41 -12.08 -6.16
N LEU A 667 23.30 -11.94 -5.19
CA LEU A 667 24.40 -12.87 -4.90
C LEU A 667 24.24 -13.50 -3.52
N LYS A 668 24.91 -14.63 -3.34
CA LYS A 668 25.16 -15.23 -2.03
C LYS A 668 26.60 -14.94 -1.62
N SER A 669 26.79 -14.50 -0.39
CA SER A 669 28.13 -14.19 0.12
C SER A 669 29.09 -15.38 -0.02
N GLY A 670 30.23 -15.14 -0.66
CA GLY A 670 31.29 -16.13 -0.88
C GLY A 670 31.01 -17.15 -1.99
N VAL A 671 29.91 -17.02 -2.73
CA VAL A 671 29.56 -17.93 -3.83
C VAL A 671 29.66 -17.19 -5.16
N ILE A 672 30.35 -17.82 -6.12
CA ILE A 672 30.41 -17.32 -7.50
C ILE A 672 29.08 -17.61 -8.17
N ASP A 673 28.45 -16.57 -8.69
CA ASP A 673 27.25 -16.64 -9.50
C ASP A 673 27.52 -16.17 -10.93
N LYS A 674 26.61 -16.46 -11.85
CA LYS A 674 26.77 -16.17 -13.27
C LYS A 674 25.64 -15.32 -13.84
N LEU A 675 25.99 -14.46 -14.78
CA LEU A 675 25.09 -13.65 -15.60
C LEU A 675 25.55 -13.77 -17.06
N THR A 676 24.61 -13.80 -18.02
CA THR A 676 24.96 -13.74 -19.45
C THR A 676 24.76 -12.34 -19.96
N ILE A 677 25.77 -11.80 -20.65
CA ILE A 677 25.66 -10.56 -21.42
C ILE A 677 25.58 -10.92 -22.90
N GLU A 678 24.60 -10.37 -23.59
CA GLU A 678 24.43 -10.44 -25.03
C GLU A 678 24.55 -9.04 -25.64
N ILE A 679 25.33 -8.95 -26.70
CA ILE A 679 25.66 -7.73 -27.42
C ILE A 679 25.45 -8.04 -28.89
N ASP A 680 24.49 -7.35 -29.51
CA ASP A 680 24.05 -7.66 -30.88
C ASP A 680 25.21 -7.67 -31.87
N THR A 681 26.19 -6.76 -31.72
CA THR A 681 27.47 -6.86 -32.45
C THR A 681 28.61 -6.16 -31.72
N ILE A 682 29.79 -6.78 -31.69
CA ILE A 682 31.01 -6.22 -31.10
C ILE A 682 31.94 -5.70 -32.20
N GLN A 683 31.99 -4.38 -32.36
CA GLN A 683 33.08 -3.72 -33.08
C GLN A 683 34.06 -2.97 -32.16
N ASN A 684 33.71 -2.82 -30.87
CA ASN A 684 34.42 -1.97 -29.90
C ASN A 684 34.84 -2.77 -28.66
N ASN A 685 35.82 -2.28 -27.90
CA ASN A 685 36.24 -2.95 -26.66
C ASN A 685 35.24 -2.62 -25.55
N ILE A 686 34.47 -3.61 -25.08
CA ILE A 686 33.50 -3.41 -24.00
C ILE A 686 34.13 -3.78 -22.66
N PHE A 687 34.08 -2.87 -21.68
CA PHE A 687 34.64 -3.06 -20.35
C PHE A 687 33.55 -3.01 -19.28
N LEU A 688 33.74 -3.82 -18.24
CA LEU A 688 32.92 -3.83 -17.03
C LEU A 688 33.72 -3.18 -15.89
N GLU A 689 33.25 -2.05 -15.41
CA GLU A 689 33.82 -1.32 -14.28
C GLU A 689 32.91 -1.42 -13.05
N GLU A 690 33.50 -1.57 -11.87
CA GLU A 690 32.79 -1.67 -10.60
C GLU A 690 32.96 -0.37 -9.82
N ASP A 691 31.90 0.15 -9.19
CA ASP A 691 31.94 1.37 -8.38
C ASP A 691 32.80 1.28 -7.11
N SER A 692 33.25 0.07 -6.77
CA SER A 692 34.06 -0.18 -5.58
C SER A 692 35.39 -0.80 -5.97
N ASN A 693 36.45 -0.51 -5.21
CA ASN A 693 37.78 -1.12 -5.37
C ASN A 693 37.83 -2.65 -5.11
N LEU A 694 36.67 -3.30 -5.07
CA LEU A 694 36.50 -4.72 -4.86
C LEU A 694 36.40 -5.37 -6.24
N SER A 695 37.34 -6.23 -6.60
CA SER A 695 37.24 -7.02 -7.83
C SER A 695 36.32 -8.23 -7.59
N PHE A 696 35.05 -8.08 -7.96
CA PHE A 696 33.99 -9.08 -7.83
C PHE A 696 33.46 -9.61 -9.17
N ILE A 697 33.85 -9.01 -10.30
CA ILE A 697 33.39 -9.35 -11.65
C ILE A 697 34.52 -9.91 -12.53
N THR A 698 34.22 -10.92 -13.34
CA THR A 698 35.15 -11.49 -14.31
C THR A 698 34.39 -12.10 -15.50
N PRO A 699 34.80 -11.86 -16.76
CA PRO A 699 35.92 -11.03 -17.18
C PRO A 699 35.58 -9.52 -17.07
N LYS A 700 36.62 -8.67 -16.96
CA LYS A 700 36.45 -7.20 -16.97
C LYS A 700 36.35 -6.61 -18.37
N GLN A 701 36.62 -7.41 -19.40
CA GLN A 701 36.49 -7.06 -20.80
C GLN A 701 35.63 -8.12 -21.48
N ILE A 702 34.63 -7.68 -22.25
CA ILE A 702 33.79 -8.53 -23.08
C ILE A 702 34.38 -8.57 -24.47
N VAL A 703 34.63 -9.78 -24.95
CA VAL A 703 35.31 -10.07 -26.22
C VAL A 703 34.43 -10.90 -27.16
N LYS A 704 33.23 -11.31 -26.74
CA LYS A 704 32.27 -12.09 -27.54
C LYS A 704 30.85 -11.50 -27.46
N ASN A 705 30.12 -11.53 -28.57
CA ASN A 705 28.73 -11.08 -28.67
C ASN A 705 27.81 -11.74 -27.63
N THR A 706 28.19 -12.91 -27.13
CA THR A 706 27.56 -13.52 -25.95
C THR A 706 28.65 -14.02 -25.04
N GLU A 707 28.68 -13.54 -23.79
CA GLU A 707 29.72 -13.90 -22.83
C GLU A 707 29.13 -14.15 -21.43
N GLU A 708 29.76 -15.06 -20.70
CA GLU A 708 29.40 -15.36 -19.32
C GLU A 708 30.22 -14.48 -18.37
N ILE A 709 29.52 -13.74 -17.52
CA ILE A 709 30.08 -12.93 -16.45
C ILE A 709 29.93 -13.70 -15.15
N SER A 710 31.04 -13.88 -14.44
CA SER A 710 31.10 -14.41 -13.07
C SER A 710 31.12 -13.26 -12.07
N LEU A 711 30.28 -13.36 -11.05
CA LEU A 711 30.07 -12.36 -10.00
C LEU A 711 30.28 -13.00 -8.62
N THR A 712 31.06 -12.39 -7.74
CA THR A 712 31.29 -12.92 -6.38
C THR A 712 31.47 -11.82 -5.34
N SER A 713 30.64 -11.80 -4.31
CA SER A 713 30.79 -10.81 -3.24
C SER A 713 31.09 -11.48 -1.91
N SER A 714 32.07 -10.97 -1.18
CA SER A 714 32.33 -11.34 0.21
C SER A 714 31.54 -10.49 1.21
N TYR A 715 30.83 -9.46 0.75
CA TYR A 715 30.10 -8.52 1.60
C TYR A 715 28.60 -8.87 1.62
N ASN A 716 27.92 -8.53 2.71
CA ASN A 716 26.46 -8.69 2.84
C ASN A 716 25.79 -7.31 2.87
N LYS A 717 24.61 -7.19 2.26
CA LYS A 717 23.76 -5.99 2.20
C LYS A 717 24.44 -4.74 1.60
N LYS A 718 25.48 -4.93 0.79
CA LYS A 718 26.12 -3.86 0.04
C LYS A 718 25.65 -3.93 -1.42
N GLU A 719 24.99 -2.86 -1.86
CA GLU A 719 24.71 -2.61 -3.28
C GLU A 719 26.03 -2.26 -3.99
N MET A 720 26.24 -2.86 -5.15
CA MET A 720 27.38 -2.63 -6.01
C MET A 720 26.84 -2.37 -7.41
N VAL A 721 27.35 -1.32 -8.06
CA VAL A 721 26.98 -0.97 -9.42
C VAL A 721 28.10 -1.41 -10.35
N VAL A 722 27.71 -2.00 -11.48
CA VAL A 722 28.62 -2.33 -12.57
C VAL A 722 28.26 -1.45 -13.77
N HIS A 723 29.23 -0.67 -14.21
CA HIS A 723 29.18 0.18 -15.37
C HIS A 723 29.72 -0.57 -16.59
N VAL A 724 28.94 -0.66 -17.64
CA VAL A 724 29.39 -1.14 -18.95
C VAL A 724 29.86 0.07 -19.75
N ARG A 725 31.10 0.03 -20.22
CA ARG A 725 31.73 1.14 -20.94
C ARG A 725 32.33 0.69 -22.27
N LYS A 726 32.39 1.61 -23.22
CA LYS A 726 33.01 1.43 -24.53
C LYS A 726 34.42 2.02 -24.55
N ASP A 727 35.37 1.27 -25.12
CA ASP A 727 36.77 1.59 -25.45
C ASP A 727 37.72 1.98 -24.30
N SER A 728 37.21 2.46 -23.16
CA SER A 728 38.01 2.83 -21.99
C SER A 728 37.22 2.63 -20.69
N ILE A 729 37.93 2.26 -19.61
CA ILE A 729 37.38 2.20 -18.24
C ILE A 729 36.99 3.60 -17.73
N LYS A 730 37.43 4.68 -18.38
CA LYS A 730 37.15 6.08 -17.99
C LYS A 730 36.13 6.82 -18.87
N GLY A 731 35.56 6.18 -19.90
CA GLY A 731 34.52 6.78 -20.76
C GLY A 731 33.15 6.76 -20.11
N ASP A 732 32.10 7.27 -20.76
CA ASP A 732 30.73 7.21 -20.21
C ASP A 732 30.15 5.79 -20.17
N SER A 733 29.16 5.60 -19.29
CA SER A 733 28.48 4.31 -19.15
C SER A 733 27.40 4.17 -20.23
N ILE A 734 27.46 3.07 -20.98
CA ILE A 734 26.48 2.75 -22.03
C ILE A 734 25.37 1.80 -21.55
N ALA A 735 25.63 1.10 -20.45
CA ALA A 735 24.64 0.33 -19.70
C ALA A 735 25.13 0.17 -18.26
N LEU A 736 24.23 -0.18 -17.35
CA LEU A 736 24.63 -0.58 -16.00
C LEU A 736 23.73 -1.66 -15.45
N PHE A 737 24.24 -2.40 -14.47
CA PHE A 737 23.44 -3.31 -13.66
C PHE A 737 23.84 -3.25 -12.20
N LYS A 738 22.88 -3.54 -11.34
CA LYS A 738 23.07 -3.50 -9.89
C LYS A 738 23.15 -4.90 -9.32
N VAL A 739 24.05 -5.07 -8.36
CA VAL A 739 24.31 -6.33 -7.69
C VAL A 739 24.18 -6.13 -6.19
N ILE A 740 23.45 -7.02 -5.53
CA ILE A 740 23.33 -7.02 -4.07
C ILE A 740 23.55 -8.42 -3.52
N SER A 741 24.34 -8.54 -2.47
CA SER A 741 24.57 -9.81 -1.78
C SER A 741 23.71 -9.88 -0.53
N TYR A 742 22.81 -10.86 -0.44
CA TYR A 742 21.95 -11.04 0.73
C TYR A 742 22.55 -12.08 1.69
N PRO A 743 22.48 -11.85 3.02
CA PRO A 743 22.85 -12.89 3.98
C PRO A 743 21.87 -14.07 3.90
N LYS A 744 22.37 -15.27 4.19
CA LYS A 744 21.54 -16.48 4.24
C LYS A 744 20.57 -16.38 5.42
N LYS A 745 19.27 -16.51 5.14
CA LYS A 745 18.22 -16.53 6.16
C LYS A 745 17.62 -17.93 6.25
N ILE A 746 17.60 -18.52 7.44
CA ILE A 746 17.01 -19.84 7.68
C ILE A 746 15.68 -19.65 8.39
N ILE A 747 14.62 -20.26 7.87
CA ILE A 747 13.27 -20.19 8.45
C ILE A 747 12.73 -21.60 8.63
N ASN A 748 12.18 -21.89 9.80
CA ASN A 748 11.52 -23.16 10.06
C ASN A 748 10.06 -23.08 9.60
N LEU A 749 9.66 -24.02 8.73
CA LEU A 749 8.29 -24.16 8.24
C LEU A 749 7.79 -25.57 8.58
N LYS A 750 6.66 -25.64 9.27
CA LYS A 750 5.98 -26.90 9.56
C LYS A 750 4.70 -26.99 8.75
N LEU A 751 4.60 -28.02 7.92
CA LEU A 751 3.40 -28.34 7.17
C LEU A 751 2.61 -29.40 7.93
N ILE A 752 1.36 -29.11 8.25
CA ILE A 752 0.48 -30.05 8.94
C ILE A 752 -0.62 -30.45 7.98
N THR A 753 -0.61 -31.69 7.53
CA THR A 753 -1.80 -32.26 6.90
C THR A 753 -2.80 -32.54 8.00
N LEU A 754 -3.90 -31.81 7.98
CA LEU A 754 -4.90 -31.87 9.03
C LEU A 754 -6.11 -32.65 8.54
N ASP A 755 -6.33 -33.78 9.19
CA ASP A 755 -7.59 -34.51 9.09
C ASP A 755 -8.54 -33.99 10.18
N GLU A 756 -9.81 -33.88 9.85
CA GLU A 756 -10.85 -33.57 10.84
C GLU A 756 -10.95 -34.76 11.82
N GLU A 757 -10.78 -34.50 13.12
CA GLU A 757 -10.89 -35.54 14.15
C GLU A 757 -12.36 -35.91 14.35
N ASN A 758 -12.80 -36.98 13.69
CA ASN A 758 -14.15 -37.52 13.79
C ASN A 758 -14.53 -37.84 15.25
N ASP A 759 -15.19 -36.88 15.90
CA ASP A 759 -15.82 -37.05 17.20
C ASP A 759 -17.34 -37.27 17.09
N ASP A 760 -17.82 -37.59 15.89
CA ASP A 760 -19.23 -37.88 15.66
C ASP A 760 -19.68 -39.16 16.37
N VAL A 761 -20.95 -39.09 16.77
CA VAL A 761 -21.82 -40.15 17.28
C VAL A 761 -21.41 -41.58 16.85
N GLN A 762 -20.92 -42.39 17.80
CA GLN A 762 -20.79 -43.84 17.59
C GLN A 762 -22.17 -44.51 17.52
N VAL A 763 -22.47 -45.16 16.39
CA VAL A 763 -23.68 -45.97 16.18
C VAL A 763 -23.39 -47.43 16.55
N TYR A 764 -24.13 -47.98 17.52
CA TYR A 764 -24.14 -49.42 17.78
C TYR A 764 -25.21 -50.12 16.93
N SER A 765 -24.83 -51.10 16.12
CA SER A 765 -25.81 -51.97 15.46
C SER A 765 -26.46 -52.88 16.51
N LEU A 766 -27.68 -52.56 16.92
CA LEU A 766 -28.49 -53.44 17.75
C LEU A 766 -29.03 -54.57 16.85
N ASN A 767 -28.32 -55.70 16.84
CA ASN A 767 -28.81 -56.94 16.24
C ASN A 767 -30.09 -57.41 16.96
N ASN A 768 -31.28 -56.94 16.54
CA ASN A 768 -32.63 -57.45 16.83
C ASN A 768 -32.88 -57.99 18.25
N LYS A 769 -32.19 -57.50 19.28
CA LYS A 769 -32.37 -57.89 20.68
C LYS A 769 -32.37 -56.66 21.56
N VAL A 770 -33.59 -56.29 21.91
CA VAL A 770 -33.98 -55.35 22.95
C VAL A 770 -33.34 -55.74 24.29
N GLU A 771 -32.69 -54.80 24.98
CA GLU A 771 -32.60 -54.83 26.43
C GLU A 771 -32.78 -53.44 27.07
N SER A 772 -34.03 -53.17 27.50
CA SER A 772 -34.48 -52.17 28.51
C SER A 772 -34.41 -50.67 28.18
N ASP A 773 -35.19 -49.87 28.94
CA ASP A 773 -35.30 -48.39 28.91
C ASP A 773 -33.98 -47.64 29.25
N THR A 774 -32.85 -48.34 29.22
CA THR A 774 -31.50 -47.87 29.55
C THR A 774 -30.46 -48.15 28.46
N THR A 775 -30.85 -48.68 27.29
CA THR A 775 -29.89 -48.87 26.21
C THR A 775 -29.46 -47.52 25.63
N LYS A 776 -28.25 -47.06 25.99
CA LYS A 776 -27.57 -45.95 25.33
C LYS A 776 -27.26 -46.37 23.90
N VAL A 777 -27.96 -45.81 22.92
CA VAL A 777 -27.81 -46.20 21.50
C VAL A 777 -26.74 -45.37 20.79
N VAL A 778 -26.50 -44.17 21.31
CA VAL A 778 -25.63 -43.15 20.73
C VAL A 778 -25.00 -42.33 21.87
N SER A 779 -23.67 -42.18 21.85
CA SER A 779 -22.91 -41.37 22.84
C SER A 779 -22.72 -39.93 22.40
N TRP A 780 -22.54 -39.01 23.36
CA TRP A 780 -22.09 -37.65 23.09
C TRP A 780 -20.68 -37.63 22.47
N GLY A 781 -20.50 -36.86 21.40
CA GLY A 781 -19.24 -36.23 21.00
C GLY A 781 -19.32 -34.72 21.25
N LYS A 782 -18.24 -33.93 21.12
CA LYS A 782 -18.24 -32.51 21.54
C LYS A 782 -19.26 -31.64 20.79
N ASN A 783 -19.72 -32.04 19.59
CA ASN A 783 -20.48 -31.17 18.69
C ASN A 783 -22.02 -31.21 18.78
N SER A 784 -22.61 -31.87 19.80
CA SER A 784 -24.07 -31.90 20.06
C SER A 784 -24.96 -32.51 18.95
N PHE A 785 -25.98 -33.28 19.33
CA PHE A 785 -26.84 -34.02 18.39
C PHE A 785 -27.77 -33.13 17.55
N LEU A 786 -27.97 -33.48 16.28
CA LEU A 786 -29.10 -33.02 15.46
C LEU A 786 -30.06 -34.20 15.26
N ASP A 787 -31.18 -34.20 16.01
CA ASP A 787 -32.29 -35.11 15.76
C ASP A 787 -32.91 -34.77 14.40
N THR A 788 -32.82 -35.67 13.43
CA THR A 788 -33.29 -35.43 12.06
C THR A 788 -34.70 -35.97 11.80
N LYS A 789 -35.45 -36.40 12.83
CA LYS A 789 -36.85 -36.84 12.65
C LYS A 789 -37.81 -36.11 13.60
N PRO A 790 -38.38 -34.96 13.20
CA PRO A 790 -39.46 -34.36 13.96
C PRO A 790 -40.64 -35.34 13.95
N GLN A 791 -41.07 -35.80 15.14
CA GLN A 791 -42.13 -36.80 15.43
C GLN A 791 -41.68 -38.25 15.72
N GLY A 792 -40.38 -38.52 15.92
CA GLY A 792 -39.92 -39.79 16.50
C GLY A 792 -40.22 -39.93 18.00
N ASP A 793 -40.13 -41.14 18.55
CA ASP A 793 -40.30 -41.44 20.00
C ASP A 793 -38.97 -41.54 20.77
N ASP A 794 -37.83 -41.40 20.07
CA ASP A 794 -36.49 -41.28 20.65
C ASP A 794 -36.35 -39.98 21.47
N TYR A 795 -35.59 -40.01 22.57
CA TYR A 795 -35.42 -38.85 23.44
C TYR A 795 -34.00 -38.69 24.01
N VAL A 796 -33.61 -37.45 24.29
CA VAL A 796 -32.27 -37.09 24.79
C VAL A 796 -32.26 -37.06 26.32
N LYS A 797 -31.26 -37.68 26.95
CA LYS A 797 -30.97 -37.59 28.39
C LYS A 797 -29.60 -36.99 28.65
N THR A 798 -29.44 -36.35 29.80
CA THR A 798 -28.17 -35.77 30.24
C THR A 798 -27.67 -36.49 31.50
N THR A 799 -26.38 -36.83 31.56
CA THR A 799 -25.75 -37.37 32.76
C THR A 799 -25.50 -36.28 33.80
N LEU A 800 -25.19 -36.67 35.03
CA LEU A 800 -24.81 -35.74 36.12
C LEU A 800 -23.55 -34.92 35.81
N ALA A 801 -22.70 -35.38 34.88
CA ALA A 801 -21.51 -34.67 34.40
C ALA A 801 -21.79 -33.74 33.20
N GLY A 802 -23.05 -33.67 32.74
CA GLY A 802 -23.45 -32.81 31.61
C GLY A 802 -23.45 -33.47 30.24
N GLU A 803 -23.12 -34.76 30.13
CA GLU A 803 -23.04 -35.47 28.84
C GLU A 803 -24.44 -35.86 28.34
N LYS A 804 -24.76 -35.57 27.08
CA LYS A 804 -26.06 -35.92 26.49
C LYS A 804 -26.00 -37.27 25.75
N TYR A 805 -27.06 -38.05 25.77
CA TYR A 805 -27.14 -39.29 24.98
C TYR A 805 -28.58 -39.55 24.52
N ILE A 806 -28.73 -40.28 23.41
CA ILE A 806 -30.03 -40.65 22.87
C ILE A 806 -30.44 -42.00 23.44
N VAL A 807 -31.70 -42.10 23.85
CA VAL A 807 -32.35 -43.35 24.27
C VAL A 807 -33.45 -43.66 23.27
N ALA A 808 -33.46 -44.91 22.79
CA ALA A 808 -34.51 -45.37 21.89
C ALA A 808 -35.89 -45.25 22.56
N GLY A 809 -36.88 -44.82 21.79
CA GLY A 809 -38.26 -44.65 22.23
C GLY A 809 -38.97 -45.95 22.62
N ALA A 810 -40.27 -45.85 22.89
CA ALA A 810 -41.09 -46.98 23.32
C ALA A 810 -41.14 -48.12 22.30
N ASN A 811 -40.94 -47.83 21.01
CA ASN A 811 -40.84 -48.81 19.93
C ASN A 811 -39.55 -49.64 19.96
N LYS A 812 -38.56 -49.25 20.78
CA LYS A 812 -37.25 -49.89 20.94
C LYS A 812 -36.42 -49.97 19.65
N ILE A 813 -36.65 -49.05 18.72
CA ILE A 813 -35.91 -48.90 17.46
C ILE A 813 -35.33 -47.48 17.46
N CYS A 814 -34.01 -47.35 17.36
CA CYS A 814 -33.38 -46.03 17.21
C CYS A 814 -33.51 -45.59 15.75
N GLU A 815 -34.30 -44.55 15.49
CA GLU A 815 -34.54 -44.01 14.15
C GLU A 815 -33.67 -42.77 13.86
N THR A 816 -32.90 -42.31 14.83
CA THR A 816 -32.04 -41.13 14.70
C THR A 816 -30.85 -41.43 13.78
N ILE A 817 -30.72 -40.66 12.69
CA ILE A 817 -29.59 -40.76 11.75
C ILE A 817 -28.58 -39.66 12.08
N SER A 818 -27.35 -40.05 12.42
CA SER A 818 -26.20 -39.13 12.45
C SER A 818 -25.70 -38.88 11.03
N ARG A 819 -25.53 -37.62 10.63
CA ARG A 819 -24.87 -37.27 9.37
C ARG A 819 -23.38 -37.16 9.64
N ASN A 820 -22.64 -38.19 9.26
CA ASN A 820 -21.19 -38.20 9.33
C ASN A 820 -20.67 -38.21 7.88
N THR A 821 -20.24 -37.06 7.38
CA THR A 821 -19.50 -36.98 6.11
C THR A 821 -18.05 -36.70 6.42
N ASN A 822 -17.26 -37.77 6.62
CA ASN A 822 -15.80 -37.67 6.71
C ASN A 822 -15.26 -36.85 5.54
N LEU A 823 -14.56 -35.76 5.81
CA LEU A 823 -13.58 -35.24 4.87
C LEU A 823 -12.47 -36.29 4.78
N LYS A 824 -12.27 -36.85 3.58
CA LYS A 824 -11.25 -37.87 3.34
C LYS A 824 -9.89 -37.35 3.76
N THR A 825 -9.05 -38.25 4.30
CA THR A 825 -7.62 -38.04 4.43
C THR A 825 -7.07 -37.34 3.21
N ILE A 826 -6.57 -36.13 3.42
CA ILE A 826 -5.89 -35.39 2.37
C ILE A 826 -4.59 -36.15 2.16
N SER A 827 -4.54 -37.02 1.16
CA SER A 827 -3.25 -37.52 0.69
C SER A 827 -2.71 -36.44 -0.24
N PRO A 828 -1.73 -35.63 0.18
CA PRO A 828 -1.16 -34.67 -0.73
C PRO A 828 -0.55 -35.46 -1.88
N TYR A 829 -0.94 -35.13 -3.11
CA TYR A 829 -0.41 -35.72 -4.34
C TYR A 829 1.09 -35.39 -4.57
N PHE A 830 1.80 -34.97 -3.52
CA PHE A 830 3.12 -34.36 -3.52
C PHE A 830 3.96 -34.91 -2.38
N SER A 831 5.23 -35.20 -2.65
CA SER A 831 6.18 -35.54 -1.61
C SER A 831 6.74 -34.29 -0.93
N LEU A 832 7.15 -34.43 0.33
CA LEU A 832 7.90 -33.40 1.05
C LEU A 832 9.13 -32.92 0.26
N SER A 833 9.76 -33.80 -0.53
CA SER A 833 10.91 -33.43 -1.37
C SER A 833 10.53 -32.51 -2.51
N GLU A 834 9.37 -32.69 -3.16
CA GLU A 834 8.89 -31.82 -4.22
C GLU A 834 8.59 -30.41 -3.70
N ILE A 835 7.91 -30.33 -2.54
CA ILE A 835 7.62 -29.05 -1.87
C ILE A 835 8.92 -28.35 -1.47
N LYS A 836 9.85 -29.08 -0.84
CA LYS A 836 11.19 -28.55 -0.49
C LYS A 836 11.91 -27.99 -1.69
N ASP A 837 11.97 -28.75 -2.78
CA ASP A 837 12.66 -28.32 -3.99
C ASP A 837 12.00 -27.09 -4.61
N TYR A 838 10.67 -27.04 -4.68
CA TYR A 838 9.98 -25.88 -5.24
C TYR A 838 10.22 -24.62 -4.40
N LEU A 839 9.98 -24.66 -3.08
CA LEU A 839 10.12 -23.46 -2.26
C LEU A 839 11.58 -23.02 -2.10
N ASN A 840 12.51 -23.96 -1.85
CA ASN A 840 13.92 -23.64 -1.58
C ASN A 840 14.79 -23.45 -2.81
N LYS A 841 14.45 -24.01 -3.98
CA LYS A 841 15.26 -23.85 -5.20
C LYS A 841 14.63 -22.84 -6.15
N LYS A 842 13.30 -22.74 -6.19
CA LYS A 842 12.58 -21.91 -7.18
C LYS A 842 12.14 -20.56 -6.63
N ILE A 843 11.42 -20.53 -5.51
CA ILE A 843 10.81 -19.28 -5.00
C ILE A 843 11.77 -18.53 -4.08
N TYR A 844 11.99 -19.03 -2.86
CA TYR A 844 12.64 -18.26 -1.79
C TYR A 844 14.16 -18.26 -1.85
N ASN A 845 14.75 -19.14 -2.65
CA ASN A 845 16.15 -19.01 -3.05
C ASN A 845 16.44 -17.61 -3.61
N GLN A 846 15.42 -16.99 -4.23
CA GLN A 846 15.60 -15.72 -4.89
C GLN A 846 16.03 -14.59 -3.94
N ALA A 847 15.59 -14.67 -2.69
CA ALA A 847 15.97 -13.75 -1.63
C ALA A 847 17.00 -14.38 -0.67
N ASN A 848 17.74 -15.41 -1.09
CA ASN A 848 18.69 -16.19 -0.26
C ASN A 848 18.10 -16.72 1.07
N VAL A 849 16.85 -17.18 1.01
CA VAL A 849 16.17 -17.83 2.12
C VAL A 849 16.19 -19.34 1.93
N GLU A 850 16.50 -20.07 3.00
CA GLU A 850 16.37 -21.52 3.09
C GLU A 850 15.33 -21.90 4.14
N LEU A 851 14.31 -22.60 3.71
CA LEU A 851 13.26 -23.14 4.56
C LEU A 851 13.66 -24.53 5.05
N ASN A 852 13.73 -24.70 6.37
CA ASN A 852 13.78 -25.99 7.00
C ASN A 852 12.35 -26.53 7.13
N ILE A 853 11.93 -27.32 6.14
CA ILE A 853 10.55 -27.79 6.03
C ILE A 853 10.39 -29.16 6.70
N THR A 854 9.44 -29.25 7.62
CA THR A 854 8.96 -30.51 8.18
C THR A 854 7.51 -30.71 7.79
N MET A 855 7.07 -31.96 7.71
CA MET A 855 5.69 -32.27 7.40
C MET A 855 5.20 -33.39 8.31
N THR A 856 4.06 -33.16 8.94
CA THR A 856 3.39 -34.10 9.84
C THR A 856 1.93 -34.25 9.46
N ILE A 857 1.34 -35.37 9.86
CA ILE A 857 -0.10 -35.58 9.79
C ILE A 857 -0.62 -35.42 11.21
N ASP A 858 -1.72 -34.70 11.37
CA ASP A 858 -2.38 -34.48 12.64
C ASP A 858 -3.90 -34.54 12.48
N THR A 859 -4.60 -34.68 13.61
CA THR A 859 -6.05 -34.74 13.66
C THR A 859 -6.58 -33.72 14.65
N LEU A 860 -7.54 -32.88 14.24
CA LEU A 860 -8.14 -31.88 15.13
C LEU A 860 -9.60 -31.64 14.74
N ASN A 861 -10.50 -31.54 15.73
CA ASN A 861 -11.87 -31.09 15.51
C ASN A 861 -11.86 -29.55 15.34
N PHE A 862 -12.00 -29.11 14.09
CA PHE A 862 -12.07 -27.69 13.71
C PHE A 862 -13.45 -27.26 13.21
N ASP A 863 -14.24 -28.15 12.59
CA ASP A 863 -15.58 -27.86 12.05
C ASP A 863 -16.60 -27.81 13.19
N LYS A 864 -16.78 -26.63 13.77
CA LYS A 864 -17.66 -26.42 14.92
C LYS A 864 -19.11 -26.22 14.50
N ASN A 865 -19.33 -25.78 13.27
CA ASN A 865 -20.65 -25.47 12.75
C ASN A 865 -21.30 -26.67 12.03
N ASN A 866 -20.52 -27.75 11.80
CA ASN A 866 -20.85 -29.01 11.14
C ASN A 866 -21.33 -28.83 9.68
N ASP A 867 -20.80 -27.84 8.96
CA ASP A 867 -21.07 -27.65 7.54
C ASP A 867 -20.07 -28.37 6.62
N GLY A 868 -19.11 -29.06 7.21
CA GLY A 868 -18.05 -29.81 6.55
C GLY A 868 -16.99 -28.91 5.94
N LYS A 869 -16.92 -27.63 6.33
CA LYS A 869 -15.99 -26.64 5.80
C LYS A 869 -15.16 -26.02 6.91
N ILE A 870 -14.10 -25.33 6.52
CA ILE A 870 -13.33 -24.49 7.43
C ILE A 870 -13.62 -23.02 7.16
N ASP A 871 -14.06 -22.32 8.21
CA ASP A 871 -14.27 -20.86 8.20
C ASP A 871 -12.93 -20.11 8.39
N VAL A 872 -12.40 -19.52 7.31
CA VAL A 872 -11.12 -18.75 7.33
C VAL A 872 -11.31 -17.24 7.12
N SER A 873 -12.45 -16.79 6.58
CA SER A 873 -12.66 -15.40 6.14
C SER A 873 -13.71 -14.61 6.93
N ASN A 874 -13.50 -13.30 7.09
CA ASN A 874 -14.42 -12.36 7.76
C ASN A 874 -15.62 -11.92 6.88
N ASN A 875 -16.19 -12.81 6.06
CA ASN A 875 -17.28 -12.41 5.18
C ASN A 875 -18.62 -12.29 5.91
N ARG A 876 -19.18 -11.07 5.84
CA ARG A 876 -20.32 -10.56 6.60
C ARG A 876 -21.65 -11.28 6.31
N ARG A 877 -21.86 -12.52 6.75
CA ARG A 877 -23.22 -13.12 6.80
C ARG A 877 -23.54 -14.02 7.99
N SER A 878 -22.58 -14.55 8.75
CA SER A 878 -22.88 -15.35 9.94
C SER A 878 -22.54 -14.60 11.22
N ARG A 879 -23.56 -14.21 11.99
CA ARG A 879 -23.40 -13.36 13.17
C ARG A 879 -22.87 -14.09 14.41
N ASN A 880 -22.49 -15.38 14.33
CA ASN A 880 -22.19 -16.16 15.53
C ASN A 880 -20.91 -17.05 15.58
N ASN A 881 -20.12 -17.32 14.52
CA ASN A 881 -19.00 -18.29 14.67
C ASN A 881 -17.74 -18.08 13.79
N VAL A 882 -17.63 -16.99 13.02
CA VAL A 882 -16.58 -16.77 11.99
C VAL A 882 -15.13 -16.80 12.52
N ASN A 883 -14.93 -16.62 13.82
CA ASN A 883 -13.60 -16.67 14.43
C ASN A 883 -13.30 -18.01 15.10
N ASP A 884 -14.24 -18.93 15.20
CA ASP A 884 -14.12 -20.02 16.16
C ASP A 884 -13.31 -21.21 15.65
N GLU A 885 -13.24 -21.44 14.34
CA GLU A 885 -12.59 -22.60 13.71
C GLU A 885 -11.12 -22.31 13.37
N TYR A 886 -10.84 -21.20 12.67
CA TYR A 886 -9.47 -20.76 12.46
C TYR A 886 -8.73 -20.45 13.78
N ASN A 887 -9.42 -19.93 14.82
CA ASN A 887 -8.79 -19.76 16.14
C ASN A 887 -8.45 -21.07 16.83
N VAL A 888 -9.12 -22.18 16.51
CA VAL A 888 -8.74 -23.51 17.02
C VAL A 888 -7.37 -23.89 16.47
N LEU A 889 -7.13 -23.66 15.17
CA LEU A 889 -5.83 -23.89 14.55
C LEU A 889 -4.74 -23.00 15.13
N ILE A 890 -5.02 -21.70 15.33
CA ILE A 890 -4.07 -20.77 15.97
C ILE A 890 -3.75 -21.25 17.38
N LYS A 891 -4.76 -21.61 18.16
CA LYS A 891 -4.57 -22.02 19.56
C LYS A 891 -3.72 -23.29 19.68
N GLU A 892 -3.89 -24.23 18.76
CA GLU A 892 -3.16 -25.50 18.79
C GLU A 892 -1.73 -25.36 18.25
N TYR A 893 -1.55 -24.63 17.14
CA TYR A 893 -0.31 -24.66 16.38
C TYR A 893 0.54 -23.38 16.47
N SER A 894 0.04 -22.30 17.08
CA SER A 894 0.83 -21.07 17.18
C SER A 894 2.06 -21.28 18.06
N ASN A 895 3.23 -21.18 17.43
CA ASN A 895 4.54 -21.30 18.06
C ASN A 895 5.51 -20.18 17.63
N ASN A 896 6.15 -19.47 18.56
CA ASN A 896 7.06 -18.35 18.24
C ASN A 896 8.33 -18.74 17.45
N SER A 897 8.67 -20.04 17.33
CA SER A 897 9.92 -20.49 16.69
C SER A 897 9.79 -21.00 15.25
N GLU A 898 8.57 -21.13 14.73
CA GLU A 898 8.31 -21.68 13.39
C GLU A 898 7.03 -21.09 12.79
N TYR A 899 6.97 -21.06 11.45
CA TYR A 899 5.72 -20.82 10.75
C TYR A 899 5.04 -22.16 10.50
N VAL A 900 3.73 -22.21 10.67
CA VAL A 900 2.91 -23.40 10.44
C VAL A 900 1.95 -23.13 9.29
N ILE A 901 1.89 -24.03 8.32
CA ILE A 901 0.83 -24.03 7.32
C ILE A 901 0.04 -25.32 7.48
N VAL A 902 -1.24 -25.16 7.74
CA VAL A 902 -2.20 -26.24 7.86
C VAL A 902 -2.78 -26.52 6.48
N LEU A 903 -2.50 -27.71 5.97
CA LEU A 903 -3.06 -28.26 4.73
C LEU A 903 -4.37 -28.93 5.09
N VAL A 904 -5.47 -28.27 4.76
CA VAL A 904 -6.85 -28.70 5.01
C VAL A 904 -7.64 -28.61 3.71
N ASP A 905 -8.91 -29.00 3.69
CA ASP A 905 -9.74 -28.91 2.49
C ASP A 905 -11.10 -28.27 2.77
N ASN A 906 -11.82 -27.92 1.71
CA ASN A 906 -13.21 -27.45 1.69
C ASN A 906 -13.41 -26.11 2.42
N PRO A 907 -12.88 -25.00 1.88
CA PRO A 907 -13.09 -23.66 2.45
C PRO A 907 -14.55 -23.20 2.38
N ASP A 908 -14.97 -22.39 3.35
CA ASP A 908 -16.28 -21.72 3.38
C ASP A 908 -16.47 -20.74 2.21
N ASP A 909 -15.40 -20.01 1.90
CA ASP A 909 -15.36 -18.87 0.98
C ASP A 909 -14.85 -19.20 -0.43
N GLY A 910 -14.36 -20.42 -0.64
CA GLY A 910 -13.78 -20.86 -1.92
C GLY A 910 -12.35 -20.36 -2.18
N SER A 911 -11.66 -19.80 -1.19
CA SER A 911 -10.26 -19.37 -1.29
C SER A 911 -9.30 -20.55 -1.53
N LEU A 912 -8.10 -20.26 -2.02
CA LEU A 912 -7.03 -21.27 -2.18
C LEU A 912 -6.17 -21.42 -0.92
N GLY A 913 -6.11 -20.36 -0.12
CA GLY A 913 -5.41 -20.32 1.16
C GLY A 913 -5.66 -18.99 1.85
N TRP A 914 -5.22 -18.93 3.11
CA TRP A 914 -5.28 -17.74 3.93
C TRP A 914 -4.16 -17.75 4.98
N PHE A 915 -3.28 -16.75 4.92
CA PHE A 915 -2.23 -16.57 5.91
C PHE A 915 -2.04 -15.09 6.29
N PRO A 916 -2.68 -14.63 7.38
CA PRO A 916 -2.56 -13.26 7.83
C PRO A 916 -1.17 -12.98 8.43
N SER A 917 -0.63 -11.80 8.18
CA SER A 917 0.67 -11.35 8.70
C SER A 917 0.73 -11.20 10.23
N THR A 918 -0.44 -11.25 10.90
CA THR A 918 -0.58 -11.12 12.37
C THR A 918 -0.39 -12.43 13.12
N THR A 919 -0.37 -13.57 12.44
CA THR A 919 -0.18 -14.89 13.04
C THR A 919 1.00 -15.59 12.37
N ASN A 920 1.45 -16.69 12.97
CA ASN A 920 2.42 -17.59 12.35
C ASN A 920 1.78 -18.88 11.83
N VAL A 921 0.44 -18.94 11.78
CA VAL A 921 -0.33 -20.12 11.36
C VAL A 921 -1.17 -19.74 10.14
N GLY A 922 -0.84 -20.30 8.98
CA GLY A 922 -1.61 -20.15 7.74
C GLY A 922 -2.40 -21.42 7.42
N VAL A 923 -3.34 -21.29 6.49
CA VAL A 923 -4.15 -22.39 5.96
C VAL A 923 -4.03 -22.43 4.44
N VAL A 924 -3.92 -23.63 3.87
CA VAL A 924 -3.96 -23.85 2.41
C VAL A 924 -4.96 -24.97 2.12
N HIS A 925 -5.84 -24.73 1.15
CA HIS A 925 -6.93 -25.63 0.80
C HIS A 925 -6.53 -26.59 -0.32
N VAL A 926 -6.33 -27.86 -0.01
CA VAL A 926 -5.61 -28.78 -0.92
C VAL A 926 -6.46 -29.25 -2.12
N ASN A 927 -7.76 -29.54 -1.96
CA ASN A 927 -8.55 -30.14 -3.05
C ASN A 927 -9.20 -29.11 -3.99
N THR A 928 -9.19 -27.81 -3.66
CA THR A 928 -9.51 -26.74 -4.62
C THR A 928 -8.56 -26.75 -5.81
N HIS A 929 -7.34 -27.29 -5.62
CA HIS A 929 -6.32 -27.47 -6.66
C HIS A 929 -6.42 -28.78 -7.46
N ILE A 930 -7.35 -29.69 -7.16
CA ILE A 930 -7.46 -31.00 -7.85
C ILE A 930 -8.16 -30.89 -9.22
N LYS A 931 -8.91 -29.81 -9.47
CA LYS A 931 -9.61 -29.60 -10.75
C LYS A 931 -8.72 -29.05 -11.86
N THR A 932 -7.47 -28.68 -11.55
CA THR A 932 -6.56 -28.04 -12.50
C THR A 932 -5.45 -29.01 -12.91
N THR A 933 -5.18 -29.12 -14.20
CA THR A 933 -4.13 -29.96 -14.79
C THR A 933 -2.70 -29.52 -14.47
N LYS A 934 -2.51 -28.57 -13.54
CA LYS A 934 -1.23 -27.92 -13.25
C LYS A 934 -0.72 -28.31 -11.86
N LYS A 935 0.13 -29.34 -11.84
CA LYS A 935 0.81 -29.89 -10.64
C LYS A 935 1.52 -28.83 -9.76
N HIS A 936 1.85 -27.64 -10.26
CA HIS A 936 2.57 -26.61 -9.50
C HIS A 936 1.73 -25.66 -8.64
N GLN A 937 0.40 -25.64 -8.79
CA GLN A 937 -0.46 -24.62 -8.16
C GLN A 937 -0.52 -24.72 -6.63
N LEU A 938 -0.53 -25.92 -6.05
CA LEU A 938 -0.52 -26.08 -4.60
C LEU A 938 0.77 -25.52 -3.98
N MET A 939 1.92 -25.88 -4.55
CA MET A 939 3.22 -25.39 -4.08
C MET A 939 3.37 -23.87 -4.28
N ASN A 940 2.78 -23.34 -5.36
CA ASN A 940 2.67 -21.91 -5.59
C ASN A 940 1.85 -21.22 -4.50
N THR A 941 0.69 -21.79 -4.16
CA THR A 941 -0.20 -21.27 -3.10
C THR A 941 0.47 -21.32 -1.73
N ILE A 942 1.16 -22.42 -1.38
CA ILE A 942 1.95 -22.49 -0.13
C ILE A 942 2.99 -21.37 -0.08
N ALA A 943 3.66 -21.09 -1.20
CA ALA A 943 4.63 -19.99 -1.28
C ALA A 943 3.97 -18.60 -1.27
N HIS A 944 2.80 -18.44 -1.87
CA HIS A 944 2.04 -17.19 -1.84
C HIS A 944 1.60 -16.87 -0.40
N GLU A 945 0.98 -17.82 0.28
CA GLU A 945 0.52 -17.67 1.67
C GLU A 945 1.69 -17.45 2.63
N LEU A 946 2.79 -18.19 2.47
CA LEU A 946 4.01 -17.92 3.25
C LEU A 946 4.59 -16.53 2.95
N GLY A 947 4.38 -15.97 1.76
CA GLY A 947 4.68 -14.59 1.40
C GLY A 947 3.98 -13.59 2.32
N HIS A 948 2.67 -13.73 2.50
CA HIS A 948 1.86 -12.90 3.40
C HIS A 948 2.26 -13.10 4.87
N GLY A 949 2.16 -14.33 5.38
CA GLY A 949 2.39 -14.63 6.80
C GLY A 949 3.85 -14.52 7.21
N GLY A 950 4.73 -15.23 6.50
CA GLY A 950 6.15 -15.34 6.79
C GLY A 950 6.91 -14.04 6.51
N PHE A 951 6.56 -13.34 5.43
CA PHE A 951 7.34 -12.21 4.92
C PHE A 951 6.62 -10.87 4.91
N GLY A 952 5.29 -10.85 5.14
CA GLY A 952 4.51 -9.60 5.14
C GLY A 952 4.42 -8.96 3.76
N LEU A 953 4.60 -9.75 2.70
CA LEU A 953 4.42 -9.27 1.34
C LEU A 953 2.94 -8.94 1.12
N GLN A 954 2.67 -7.91 0.32
CA GLN A 954 1.33 -7.57 -0.13
C GLN A 954 1.22 -7.88 -1.62
N HIS A 955 0.01 -7.85 -2.15
CA HIS A 955 -0.17 -7.92 -3.59
C HIS A 955 0.31 -6.61 -4.24
N PRO A 956 0.93 -6.67 -5.43
CA PRO A 956 1.35 -5.47 -6.16
C PRO A 956 0.22 -4.44 -6.35
N PHE A 957 -1.01 -4.89 -6.59
CA PHE A 957 -2.19 -4.03 -6.76
C PHE A 957 -2.77 -3.45 -5.47
N ASP A 958 -2.41 -4.02 -4.31
CA ASP A 958 -2.74 -3.45 -2.99
C ASP A 958 -1.66 -2.45 -2.55
N GLU A 959 -0.41 -2.68 -2.97
CA GLU A 959 0.76 -1.86 -2.63
C GLU A 959 0.90 -0.63 -3.55
N PHE A 960 0.53 -0.75 -4.83
CA PHE A 960 0.70 0.30 -5.84
C PHE A 960 -0.62 0.65 -6.53
N SER A 961 -1.07 1.91 -6.37
CA SER A 961 -2.39 2.38 -6.84
C SER A 961 -2.61 2.30 -8.36
N ASN A 962 -1.55 2.25 -9.16
CA ASN A 962 -1.59 2.20 -10.63
C ASN A 962 -1.40 0.77 -11.18
N TYR A 963 -1.53 -0.22 -10.29
CA TYR A 963 -1.23 -1.61 -10.56
C TYR A 963 -2.50 -2.42 -10.47
N ASN A 964 -2.90 -3.05 -11.57
CA ASN A 964 -4.08 -3.91 -11.62
C ASN A 964 -3.67 -5.38 -11.46
N GLN A 965 -4.54 -6.18 -10.88
CA GLN A 965 -4.35 -7.63 -10.79
C GLN A 965 -4.05 -8.25 -12.16
N GLY A 966 -3.00 -9.07 -12.23
CA GLY A 966 -2.55 -9.79 -13.42
C GLY A 966 -1.62 -8.99 -14.34
N LYS A 967 -1.17 -7.81 -13.92
CA LYS A 967 -0.25 -6.95 -14.69
C LYS A 967 1.20 -7.47 -14.67
N ASP A 968 1.59 -8.31 -13.70
CA ASP A 968 2.86 -9.02 -13.61
C ASP A 968 2.57 -10.49 -13.35
N PRO A 969 2.14 -11.23 -14.40
CA PRO A 969 1.72 -12.60 -14.24
C PRO A 969 2.86 -13.54 -13.77
N LYS A 970 4.11 -13.07 -13.81
CA LYS A 970 5.27 -13.82 -13.32
C LYS A 970 5.50 -13.63 -11.81
N ASN A 971 4.93 -12.61 -11.19
CA ASN A 971 5.06 -12.37 -9.74
C ASN A 971 4.23 -13.36 -8.93
N ILE A 972 4.85 -13.97 -7.91
CA ILE A 972 4.19 -14.89 -6.98
C ILE A 972 3.02 -14.25 -6.23
N MET A 973 3.02 -12.92 -6.07
CA MET A 973 1.98 -12.16 -5.37
C MET A 973 0.90 -11.57 -6.31
N ASP A 974 0.88 -11.88 -7.60
CA ASP A 974 -0.09 -11.31 -8.57
C ASP A 974 -1.11 -12.33 -9.11
N TYR A 975 -1.47 -13.33 -8.30
CA TYR A 975 -2.54 -14.32 -8.56
C TYR A 975 -2.51 -15.13 -9.87
N GLN A 976 -1.48 -15.02 -10.72
CA GLN A 976 -1.39 -15.69 -12.04
C GLN A 976 -0.45 -16.92 -12.06
N ASP A 977 -0.30 -17.63 -10.95
CA ASP A 977 0.65 -18.77 -10.79
C ASP A 977 2.13 -18.40 -11.04
N GLY A 978 2.49 -17.12 -10.89
CA GLY A 978 3.86 -16.62 -11.07
C GLY A 978 4.86 -17.24 -10.10
N ASP A 979 6.14 -17.31 -10.47
CA ASP A 979 7.19 -17.94 -9.67
C ASP A 979 8.37 -17.01 -9.36
N LEU A 980 8.25 -15.72 -9.68
CA LEU A 980 9.26 -14.71 -9.43
C LEU A 980 8.92 -13.85 -8.21
N LEU A 981 9.96 -13.46 -7.49
CA LEU A 981 9.94 -12.35 -6.56
C LEU A 981 10.66 -11.17 -7.22
N ARG A 982 10.09 -9.98 -7.12
CA ARG A 982 10.71 -8.73 -7.59
C ARG A 982 11.72 -8.21 -6.57
N LYS A 983 12.65 -7.38 -7.02
CA LYS A 983 13.73 -6.86 -6.18
C LYS A 983 13.23 -6.24 -4.86
N TYR A 984 12.18 -5.42 -4.89
CA TYR A 984 11.66 -4.82 -3.66
C TYR A 984 11.15 -5.89 -2.66
N GLN A 985 10.59 -6.99 -3.16
CA GLN A 985 10.14 -8.12 -2.33
C GLN A 985 11.32 -8.87 -1.71
N TRP A 986 12.46 -8.97 -2.42
CA TRP A 986 13.69 -9.53 -1.83
C TRP A 986 14.14 -8.71 -0.61
N ASP A 987 14.07 -7.38 -0.69
CA ASP A 987 14.43 -6.49 0.41
C ASP A 987 13.47 -6.63 1.60
N LEU A 988 12.16 -6.70 1.35
CA LEU A 988 11.14 -6.90 2.39
C LEU A 988 11.38 -8.22 3.13
N ILE A 989 11.64 -9.31 2.39
CA ILE A 989 11.96 -10.63 2.94
C ILE A 989 13.20 -10.58 3.85
N GLN A 990 14.21 -9.79 3.46
CA GLN A 990 15.49 -9.64 4.15
C GLN A 990 15.48 -8.61 5.29
N LYS A 991 14.42 -7.80 5.37
CA LYS A 991 14.17 -6.81 6.43
C LYS A 991 13.39 -7.41 7.60
N LYS A 992 12.35 -8.20 7.30
CA LYS A 992 11.69 -9.07 8.29
C LYS A 992 12.66 -10.16 8.73
#